data_AF-A0A0C9XXL5-F1
#
_entry.id   AF-A0A0C9XXL5-F1
#
_cell.length_a   1.000
_cell.length_b   1.000
_cell.length_c   1.000
_cell.angle_alpha   90.00
_cell.angle_beta   90.00
_cell.angle_gamma   90.00
#
_symmetry.space_group_name_H-M   'P 1'
#
loop_
_entity.id
_entity.type
_entity.pdbx_description
1 polymer ?
#
loop_
_entity_poly.entity_id
_entity_poly.type
_entity_poly.pdbx_seq_one_letter_code
_entity_poly.pdbx_strand_id
1 'polypeptide(L)'
;MSESDEIRLWCWVLGDPYERVFSVIIKRSAPVEDLKTAIKGRNPSYKDIPANSIDLYKFQLPLEDFDEDDAQSIYLEDGQELKSSNDVSFYWTKEPGKVLSVILPCPAGATTRSSQNSNLSLNPPPPWLVEIYNELWGRRDFFGKIFRTATVTKGDFTELQDLLDALNPGRNSDEYVSEDVLATKSAFLRKRSTGLDPDLVDGLVPRPVLGPCQPPSSDVVDKDGVVGDDDVVDDDDDVVDNDDVVMDDDDAAMDIDSDTHLPNEAAAIFPYTIRYVDLTVLQSKVKLRVPRLMLFRNEWGNMIDIFNEREKGTGGSALFSGQPGIGKTCMLYSILILCIILARPIVFQDVHGKAFIIGNTVRPLGTPGVSVDADDALALVDGGQPNYYLFDHGYRILLTSWPQKRADRWWLKQLVGLHAMFMMNPWSREELVVASLFLQSNDITLKRLQEASRICGNIPRECFAAAVSPRALCYAKATIRNAIVQTKKLAHTINKMRGGGETAIHRVFQIRPSYKEGLWNSSFVEPVSDWAFLEMMDVLDKRGAAAAYDFYCGIKGGSDGAALARRSFEYNLHKFLKKSTQTFTIQSLDDGATLHIQFTSDAKYFGDKRCFSGHLASSVESKTSCYLQPLSPVFPSFDSFLYQPRVSESGFSPLIVLQATTAAKRDIKLKGLEDLQMSLKPNISALKHLRPTIEKRMIILSVVPARDTLRMTFAKQTIEGAKPSWYRRTAQYILALPEEEVFKAT
;
A
#
# COMPACT_ATOMS: atom_id res chain seq x y z
N MET A 1 3.37 -0.34 50.63
CA MET A 1 4.84 -0.30 50.52
C MET A 1 5.17 0.94 49.69
N SER A 2 5.91 1.89 50.25
CA SER A 2 6.37 3.05 49.48
C SER A 2 7.32 2.56 48.38
N GLU A 3 7.01 2.86 47.11
CA GLU A 3 7.96 2.59 46.02
C GLU A 3 9.30 3.28 46.31
N SER A 4 10.41 2.64 45.93
CA SER A 4 11.73 3.22 46.05
C SER A 4 11.80 4.56 45.30
N ASP A 5 12.42 5.58 45.91
CA ASP A 5 12.70 6.86 45.25
C ASP A 5 13.71 6.71 44.11
N GLU A 6 14.40 5.57 44.01
CA GLU A 6 15.29 5.25 42.88
C GLU A 6 14.57 4.46 41.79
N ILE A 7 14.92 4.73 40.55
CA ILE A 7 14.41 4.06 39.35
C ILE A 7 15.58 3.61 38.47
N ARG A 8 15.50 2.37 37.97
CA ARG A 8 16.44 1.84 36.98
C ARG A 8 15.87 2.04 35.57
N LEU A 9 16.66 2.67 34.70
CA LEU A 9 16.33 2.88 33.30
C LEU A 9 17.36 2.16 32.43
N TRP A 10 16.89 1.40 31.44
CA TRP A 10 17.76 0.82 30.43
C TRP A 10 17.88 1.77 29.24
N CYS A 11 19.11 2.00 28.81
CA CYS A 11 19.48 3.00 27.85
C CYS A 11 20.22 2.35 26.68
N TRP A 12 20.02 2.88 25.47
CA TRP A 12 20.73 2.45 24.27
C TRP A 12 21.02 3.65 23.36
N VAL A 13 22.13 3.60 22.64
CA VAL A 13 22.55 4.66 21.71
C VAL A 13 22.13 4.25 20.30
N LEU A 14 21.40 5.12 19.61
CA LEU A 14 20.96 4.86 18.25
C LEU A 14 22.15 4.62 17.33
N GLY A 15 22.22 3.42 16.75
CA GLY A 15 23.28 2.98 15.84
C GLY A 15 24.42 2.19 16.49
N ASP A 16 24.45 2.06 17.82
CA ASP A 16 25.30 1.07 18.48
C ASP A 16 24.75 -0.36 18.24
N PRO A 17 25.58 -1.42 18.34
CA PRO A 17 25.07 -2.79 18.39
C PRO A 17 23.98 -2.96 19.48
N TYR A 18 22.92 -3.72 19.21
CA TYR A 18 21.80 -3.91 20.14
C TYR A 18 22.26 -4.49 21.50
N GLU A 19 23.36 -5.24 21.53
CA GLU A 19 23.97 -5.78 22.75
C GLU A 19 24.55 -4.71 23.69
N ARG A 20 24.76 -3.46 23.22
CA ARG A 20 25.33 -2.36 24.02
C ARG A 20 24.31 -1.60 24.86
N VAL A 21 23.23 -2.26 25.24
CA VAL A 21 22.28 -1.71 26.22
C VAL A 21 22.96 -1.59 27.58
N PHE A 22 22.74 -0.47 28.28
CA PHE A 22 23.30 -0.23 29.60
C PHE A 22 22.25 0.35 30.54
N SER A 23 22.36 0.06 31.85
CA SER A 23 21.40 0.59 32.84
C SER A 23 21.95 1.81 33.58
N VAL A 24 21.07 2.76 33.87
CA VAL A 24 21.31 3.91 34.74
C VAL A 24 20.33 3.86 35.91
N ILE A 25 20.82 4.11 37.13
CA ILE A 25 20.00 4.26 38.34
C ILE A 25 19.99 5.74 38.70
N ILE A 26 18.80 6.29 38.91
CA ILE A 26 18.61 7.71 39.26
C ILE A 26 17.41 7.87 40.20
N LYS A 27 17.35 8.98 40.95
CA LYS A 27 16.15 9.31 41.74
C LYS A 27 15.01 9.76 40.85
N ARG A 28 13.78 9.39 41.20
CA ARG A 28 12.54 9.79 40.51
C ARG A 28 12.29 11.29 40.62
N SER A 29 12.68 11.88 41.74
CA SER A 29 12.64 13.31 42.00
C SER A 29 13.77 14.11 41.32
N ALA A 30 14.74 13.45 40.69
CA ALA A 30 15.82 14.15 40.00
C ALA A 30 15.35 14.71 38.64
N PRO A 31 15.85 15.89 38.22
CA PRO A 31 15.62 16.42 36.88
C PRO A 31 16.22 15.52 35.80
N VAL A 32 15.67 15.58 34.58
CA VAL A 32 16.23 14.89 33.41
C VAL A 32 17.68 15.32 33.10
N GLU A 33 18.10 16.52 33.52
CA GLU A 33 19.50 16.96 33.41
C GLU A 33 20.48 16.07 34.22
N ASP A 34 20.05 15.60 35.40
CA ASP A 34 20.84 14.65 36.19
C ASP A 34 20.88 13.28 35.51
N LEU A 35 19.81 12.89 34.80
CA LEU A 35 19.78 11.66 33.99
C LEU A 35 20.79 11.74 32.84
N LYS A 36 20.87 12.87 32.14
CA LYS A 36 21.87 13.11 31.09
C LYS A 36 23.29 12.99 31.65
N THR A 37 23.53 13.54 32.84
CA THR A 37 24.81 13.45 33.55
C THR A 37 25.15 12.00 33.94
N ALA A 38 24.18 11.25 34.45
CA ALA A 38 24.35 9.85 34.82
C ALA A 38 24.63 8.95 33.60
N ILE A 39 23.93 9.18 32.47
CA ILE A 39 24.19 8.49 31.19
C ILE A 39 25.61 8.77 30.70
N LYS A 40 26.03 10.04 30.72
CA LYS A 40 27.39 10.46 30.35
C LYS A 40 28.47 9.77 31.20
N GLY A 41 28.21 9.59 32.50
CA GLY A 41 29.14 8.86 33.39
C GLY A 41 29.24 7.37 33.10
N ARG A 42 28.22 6.77 32.47
CA ARG A 42 28.14 5.34 32.15
C ARG A 42 28.59 4.99 30.74
N ASN A 43 28.42 5.88 29.77
CA ASN A 43 28.78 5.62 28.37
C ASN A 43 29.98 6.49 27.94
N PRO A 44 31.17 5.89 27.68
CA PRO A 44 32.37 6.63 27.28
C PRO A 44 32.22 7.52 26.05
N SER A 45 31.31 7.18 25.12
CA SER A 45 31.07 7.94 23.89
C SER A 45 30.55 9.36 24.14
N TYR A 46 30.06 9.65 25.35
CA TYR A 46 29.51 10.95 25.74
C TYR A 46 30.41 11.75 26.69
N LYS A 47 31.61 11.26 27.02
CA LYS A 47 32.51 11.87 28.00
C LYS A 47 32.84 13.35 27.70
N ASP A 48 32.97 13.70 26.43
CA ASP A 48 33.37 15.05 25.99
C ASP A 48 32.19 15.94 25.57
N ILE A 49 30.95 15.45 25.71
CA ILE A 49 29.74 16.16 25.30
C ILE A 49 29.13 16.86 26.52
N PRO A 50 28.80 18.16 26.45
CA PRO A 50 28.04 18.83 27.50
C PRO A 50 26.75 18.07 27.81
N ALA A 51 26.46 17.76 29.08
CA ALA A 51 25.28 16.96 29.43
C ALA A 51 23.98 17.62 28.95
N ASN A 52 23.93 18.96 28.95
CA ASN A 52 22.79 19.74 28.48
C ASN A 52 22.53 19.64 26.97
N SER A 53 23.50 19.21 26.16
CA SER A 53 23.34 19.04 24.70
C SER A 53 23.00 17.59 24.29
N ILE A 54 22.78 16.70 25.25
CA ILE A 54 22.37 15.31 24.97
C ILE A 54 20.85 15.29 24.87
N ASP A 55 20.31 14.93 23.71
CA ASP A 55 18.87 14.69 23.57
C ASP A 55 18.53 13.27 24.03
N LEU A 56 17.42 13.10 24.76
CA LEU A 56 16.97 11.80 25.26
C LEU A 56 15.53 11.57 24.83
N TYR A 57 15.21 10.36 24.41
CA TYR A 57 13.87 9.96 23.99
C TYR A 57 13.41 8.78 24.83
N LYS A 58 12.20 8.85 25.36
CA LYS A 58 11.57 7.75 26.09
C LYS A 58 10.96 6.74 25.12
N PHE A 59 11.28 5.48 25.36
CA PHE A 59 10.73 4.30 24.69
C PHE A 59 10.23 3.28 25.72
N GLN A 60 9.48 2.29 25.24
CA GLN A 60 9.01 1.14 26.02
C GLN A 60 9.07 -0.12 25.14
N LEU A 61 10.28 -0.63 24.90
CA LEU A 61 10.51 -1.85 24.13
C LEU A 61 10.96 -2.97 25.06
N PRO A 62 10.32 -4.15 25.08
CA PRO A 62 10.78 -5.27 25.90
C PRO A 62 12.23 -5.63 25.60
N LEU A 63 13.09 -5.71 26.62
CA LEU A 63 14.52 -6.05 26.40
C LEU A 63 14.72 -7.48 25.95
N GLU A 64 13.79 -8.37 26.29
CA GLU A 64 13.83 -9.77 25.88
C GLU A 64 13.61 -9.92 24.37
N ASP A 65 12.92 -8.95 23.76
CA ASP A 65 12.62 -8.92 22.33
C ASP A 65 13.59 -8.01 21.56
N PHE A 66 14.35 -7.13 22.25
CA PHE A 66 15.22 -6.15 21.59
C PHE A 66 16.43 -6.80 20.92
N ASP A 67 16.34 -6.95 19.60
CA ASP A 67 17.37 -7.56 18.75
C ASP A 67 17.92 -6.60 17.67
N GLU A 68 18.69 -7.13 16.73
CA GLU A 68 19.27 -6.35 15.64
C GLU A 68 18.22 -5.78 14.67
N ASP A 69 17.16 -6.54 14.38
CA ASP A 69 16.10 -6.10 13.47
C ASP A 69 15.27 -4.97 14.13
N ASP A 70 15.00 -5.08 15.43
CA ASP A 70 14.40 -4.00 16.24
C ASP A 70 15.29 -2.76 16.27
N ALA A 71 16.58 -2.90 16.59
CA ALA A 71 17.53 -1.79 16.63
C ALA A 71 17.63 -1.04 15.29
N GLN A 72 17.50 -1.74 14.16
CA GLN A 72 17.51 -1.14 12.82
C GLN A 72 16.19 -0.45 12.44
N SER A 73 15.09 -0.79 13.12
CA SER A 73 13.75 -0.27 12.82
C SER A 73 13.35 0.94 13.68
N ILE A 74 14.13 1.28 14.70
CA ILE A 74 13.84 2.38 15.62
C ILE A 74 14.10 3.73 14.97
N TYR A 75 13.07 4.59 14.96
CA TYR A 75 13.18 6.00 14.64
C TYR A 75 12.97 6.85 15.89
N LEU A 76 13.84 7.82 16.17
CA LEU A 76 13.71 8.70 17.36
C LEU A 76 12.39 9.49 17.38
N GLU A 77 11.82 9.74 16.19
CA GLU A 77 10.54 10.40 16.03
C GLU A 77 9.37 9.60 16.66
N ASP A 78 9.52 8.28 16.85
CA ASP A 78 8.53 7.42 17.50
C ASP A 78 8.58 7.54 19.04
N GLY A 79 9.65 8.12 19.58
CA GLY A 79 9.88 8.30 21.01
C GLY A 79 9.40 9.65 21.54
N GLN A 80 9.12 9.71 22.84
CA GLN A 80 8.81 10.97 23.50
C GLN A 80 10.10 11.68 23.95
N GLU A 81 10.42 12.84 23.37
CA GLU A 81 11.57 13.65 23.78
C GLU A 81 11.47 14.09 25.25
N LEU A 82 12.55 13.90 26.02
CA LEU A 82 12.66 14.23 27.43
C LEU A 82 13.22 15.65 27.61
N LYS A 83 12.36 16.56 28.07
CA LYS A 83 12.74 17.92 28.43
C LYS A 83 13.57 17.96 29.71
N SER A 84 14.70 18.67 29.67
CA SER A 84 15.64 18.80 30.80
C SER A 84 15.00 19.38 32.08
N SER A 85 13.99 20.24 31.95
CA SER A 85 13.32 20.92 33.07
C SER A 85 12.34 20.05 33.86
N ASN A 86 12.05 18.84 33.39
CA ASN A 86 11.11 17.94 34.02
C ASN A 86 11.85 16.91 34.87
N ASP A 87 11.21 16.44 35.94
CA ASP A 87 11.73 15.34 36.76
C ASP A 87 11.56 14.00 36.05
N VAL A 88 12.39 13.02 36.39
CA VAL A 88 12.28 11.65 35.86
C VAL A 88 10.89 11.06 36.15
N SER A 89 10.32 11.34 37.33
CA SER A 89 8.97 10.91 37.74
C SER A 89 7.85 11.41 36.83
N PHE A 90 8.04 12.55 36.13
CA PHE A 90 7.07 13.05 35.15
C PHE A 90 6.85 12.06 34.01
N TYR A 91 7.93 11.38 33.60
CA TYR A 91 7.90 10.43 32.50
C TYR A 91 7.69 9.00 32.97
N TRP A 92 8.17 8.62 34.15
CA TRP A 92 8.02 7.28 34.71
C TRP A 92 7.38 7.32 36.10
N THR A 93 6.06 7.24 36.12
CA THR A 93 5.27 7.18 37.37
C THR A 93 5.45 5.84 38.10
N LYS A 94 5.79 4.78 37.37
CA LYS A 94 6.14 3.44 37.88
C LYS A 94 7.46 2.97 37.28
N GLU A 95 8.10 2.00 37.95
CA GLU A 95 9.32 1.40 37.43
C GLU A 95 9.02 0.64 36.11
N PRO A 96 9.76 0.92 35.02
CA PRO A 96 9.41 0.41 33.68
C PRO A 96 9.71 -1.09 33.50
N GLY A 97 10.37 -1.75 34.46
CA GLY A 97 10.74 -3.16 34.35
C GLY A 97 11.92 -3.39 33.41
N LYS A 98 11.99 -4.58 32.79
CA LYS A 98 13.02 -4.94 31.80
C LYS A 98 12.62 -4.49 30.39
N VAL A 99 12.47 -3.19 30.21
CA VAL A 99 12.24 -2.58 28.90
C VAL A 99 13.35 -1.57 28.63
N LEU A 100 13.69 -1.40 27.35
CA LEU A 100 14.51 -0.30 26.88
C LEU A 100 13.72 1.00 27.08
N SER A 101 14.17 1.80 28.04
CA SER A 101 13.45 2.96 28.56
C SER A 101 13.88 4.26 27.87
N VAL A 102 15.16 4.37 27.51
CA VAL A 102 15.75 5.62 26.98
C VAL A 102 16.60 5.32 25.75
N ILE A 103 16.35 6.04 24.66
CA ILE A 103 17.17 6.00 23.46
C ILE A 103 17.75 7.39 23.24
N LEU A 104 19.04 7.45 22.92
CA LEU A 104 19.76 8.69 22.64
C LEU A 104 20.31 8.67 21.19
N PRO A 105 20.25 9.78 20.45
CA PRO A 105 20.93 9.90 19.16
C PRO A 105 22.43 9.75 19.35
N CYS A 106 23.09 9.06 18.42
CA CYS A 106 24.54 9.10 18.33
C CYS A 106 25.00 10.57 18.22
N PRO A 107 25.96 11.03 19.02
CA PRO A 107 26.36 12.43 19.00
C PRO A 107 26.87 12.86 17.63
N ALA A 108 26.42 14.01 17.17
CA ALA A 108 27.01 14.71 16.04
C ALA A 108 28.47 15.10 16.41
N GLY A 109 29.42 14.21 16.12
CA GLY A 109 30.84 14.38 16.44
C GLY A 109 31.46 13.30 17.33
N ALA A 110 30.69 12.31 17.82
CA ALA A 110 31.22 11.07 18.40
C ALA A 110 31.25 9.92 17.38
N THR A 111 31.26 10.24 16.08
CA THR A 111 32.16 9.52 15.20
C THR A 111 33.54 9.68 15.82
N THR A 112 34.10 8.59 16.31
CA THR A 112 35.44 8.47 16.88
C THR A 112 36.35 9.59 16.37
N ARG A 113 36.62 10.58 17.22
CA ARG A 113 37.53 11.70 16.92
C ARG A 113 38.99 11.23 16.95
N SER A 114 39.26 10.03 16.42
CA SER A 114 40.55 9.73 15.83
C SER A 114 40.60 10.49 14.51
N SER A 115 41.27 11.63 14.49
CA SER A 115 41.94 12.17 13.30
C SER A 115 41.14 12.07 11.97
N GLN A 116 40.03 12.78 11.82
CA GLN A 116 39.32 12.86 10.53
C GLN A 116 40.00 13.72 9.45
N ASN A 117 41.25 14.14 9.69
CA ASN A 117 42.14 14.62 8.62
C ASN A 117 43.34 13.67 8.38
N SER A 118 43.30 12.42 8.84
CA SER A 118 44.32 11.43 8.47
C SER A 118 43.89 9.96 8.51
N ASN A 119 42.71 9.60 9.03
CA ASN A 119 42.21 8.23 8.94
C ASN A 119 40.74 8.22 8.50
N LEU A 120 40.55 8.26 7.17
CA LEU A 120 39.48 7.50 6.51
C LEU A 120 39.55 6.07 7.08
N SER A 121 38.81 5.79 8.14
CA SER A 121 38.58 4.40 8.53
C SER A 121 37.82 3.78 7.38
N LEU A 122 38.60 3.16 6.49
CA LEU A 122 38.19 2.31 5.37
C LEU A 122 37.38 1.17 5.97
N ASN A 123 36.14 1.45 6.36
CA ASN A 123 35.24 0.43 6.86
C ASN A 123 35.16 -0.62 5.76
N PRO A 124 35.49 -1.88 6.06
CA PRO A 124 35.51 -2.92 5.05
C PRO A 124 34.13 -3.00 4.39
N PRO A 125 34.07 -3.34 3.09
CA PRO A 125 32.79 -3.57 2.43
C PRO A 125 31.97 -4.61 3.20
N PRO A 126 30.63 -4.48 3.22
CA PRO A 126 29.81 -5.39 3.99
C PRO A 126 29.98 -6.83 3.46
N PRO A 127 30.00 -7.86 4.33
CA PRO A 127 30.33 -9.24 3.93
C PRO A 127 29.48 -9.77 2.77
N TRP A 128 28.18 -9.46 2.75
CA TRP A 128 27.28 -9.88 1.68
C TRP A 128 27.70 -9.32 0.30
N LEU A 129 28.22 -8.09 0.25
CA LEU A 129 28.62 -7.46 -1.00
C LEU A 129 29.90 -8.10 -1.54
N VAL A 130 30.84 -8.41 -0.64
CA VAL A 130 32.07 -9.14 -0.98
C VAL A 130 31.75 -10.54 -1.48
N GLU A 131 30.82 -11.24 -0.83
CA GLU A 131 30.37 -12.57 -1.26
C GLU A 131 29.73 -12.55 -2.65
N ILE A 132 28.73 -11.67 -2.88
CA ILE A 132 28.10 -11.51 -4.19
C ILE A 132 29.13 -11.16 -5.25
N TYR A 133 30.05 -10.24 -4.94
CA TYR A 133 31.11 -9.83 -5.85
C TYR A 133 32.01 -11.00 -6.26
N ASN A 134 32.55 -11.73 -5.27
CA ASN A 134 33.44 -12.87 -5.52
C ASN A 134 32.76 -13.96 -6.35
N GLU A 135 31.47 -14.18 -6.10
CA GLU A 135 30.71 -15.20 -6.81
C GLU A 135 30.27 -14.81 -8.21
N LEU A 136 30.13 -13.51 -8.53
CA LEU A 136 29.48 -13.06 -9.77
C LEU A 136 30.31 -12.18 -10.68
N TRP A 137 31.39 -11.54 -10.21
CA TRP A 137 32.12 -10.55 -11.00
C TRP A 137 32.60 -11.11 -12.35
N GLY A 138 32.04 -10.59 -13.44
CA GLY A 138 32.37 -11.02 -14.82
C GLY A 138 31.86 -12.41 -15.21
N ARG A 139 31.12 -13.11 -14.36
CA ARG A 139 30.59 -14.46 -14.62
C ARG A 139 29.26 -14.40 -15.35
N ARG A 140 29.32 -14.08 -16.64
CA ARG A 140 28.15 -13.97 -17.52
C ARG A 140 27.31 -15.25 -17.59
N ASP A 141 27.89 -16.41 -17.33
CA ASP A 141 27.17 -17.69 -17.27
C ASP A 141 26.15 -17.77 -16.11
N PHE A 142 26.25 -16.87 -15.12
CA PHE A 142 25.26 -16.75 -14.04
C PHE A 142 24.03 -15.94 -14.45
N PHE A 143 24.08 -15.21 -15.58
CA PHE A 143 22.99 -14.34 -16.00
C PHE A 143 21.66 -15.12 -16.09
N GLY A 144 21.59 -16.17 -16.92
CA GLY A 144 20.39 -16.99 -17.07
C GLY A 144 20.09 -17.90 -15.86
N LYS A 145 21.04 -18.07 -14.92
CA LYS A 145 20.81 -18.80 -13.67
C LYS A 145 20.10 -17.95 -12.64
N ILE A 146 20.42 -16.65 -12.60
CA ILE A 146 19.88 -15.67 -11.65
C ILE A 146 18.62 -15.01 -12.22
N PHE A 147 18.68 -14.49 -13.43
CA PHE A 147 17.57 -13.80 -14.08
C PHE A 147 16.75 -14.82 -14.85
N ARG A 148 15.55 -15.11 -14.35
CA ARG A 148 14.71 -16.21 -14.83
C ARG A 148 13.31 -15.73 -15.19
N THR A 149 12.67 -16.42 -16.12
CA THR A 149 11.27 -16.21 -16.49
C THR A 149 10.51 -17.53 -16.36
N ALA A 150 9.33 -17.49 -15.74
CA ALA A 150 8.41 -18.62 -15.68
C ALA A 150 7.01 -18.16 -16.07
N THR A 151 6.32 -18.94 -16.90
CA THR A 151 4.87 -18.81 -17.07
C THR A 151 4.21 -19.82 -16.14
N VAL A 152 3.60 -19.33 -15.08
CA VAL A 152 2.90 -20.16 -14.10
C VAL A 152 1.43 -20.26 -14.48
N THR A 153 0.91 -21.47 -14.45
CA THR A 153 -0.48 -21.80 -14.78
C THR A 153 -1.29 -22.13 -13.53
N LYS A 154 -2.60 -22.29 -13.69
CA LYS A 154 -3.48 -22.78 -12.62
C LYS A 154 -3.04 -24.16 -12.13
N GLY A 155 -2.58 -25.04 -13.02
CA GLY A 155 -2.06 -26.37 -12.67
C GLY A 155 -0.78 -26.28 -11.83
N ASP A 156 0.11 -25.34 -12.15
CA ASP A 156 1.33 -25.11 -11.35
C ASP A 156 1.01 -24.57 -9.96
N PHE A 157 -0.01 -23.71 -9.85
CA PHE A 157 -0.50 -23.26 -8.56
C PHE A 157 -0.99 -24.42 -7.71
N THR A 158 -1.87 -25.28 -8.26
CA THR A 158 -2.38 -26.47 -7.56
C THR A 158 -1.24 -27.41 -7.15
N GLU A 159 -0.32 -27.74 -8.06
CA GLU A 159 0.83 -28.61 -7.73
C GLU A 159 1.69 -28.03 -6.60
N LEU A 160 1.94 -26.71 -6.61
CA LEU A 160 2.70 -26.09 -5.53
C LEU A 160 1.91 -26.09 -4.22
N GLN A 161 0.58 -25.89 -4.23
CA GLN A 161 -0.23 -25.99 -3.02
C GLN A 161 -0.19 -27.42 -2.44
N ASP A 162 -0.37 -28.44 -3.27
CA ASP A 162 -0.31 -29.85 -2.82
C ASP A 162 1.04 -30.18 -2.17
N LEU A 163 2.15 -29.68 -2.75
CA LEU A 163 3.49 -29.84 -2.17
C LEU A 163 3.64 -29.14 -0.82
N LEU A 164 3.06 -27.94 -0.66
CA LEU A 164 3.11 -27.19 0.58
C LEU A 164 2.16 -27.77 1.64
N ASP A 165 1.01 -28.29 1.25
CA ASP A 165 0.08 -28.99 2.15
C ASP A 165 0.70 -30.30 2.66
N ALA A 166 1.42 -31.03 1.81
CA ALA A 166 2.17 -32.22 2.22
C ALA A 166 3.32 -31.88 3.18
N LEU A 167 3.99 -30.74 2.97
CA LEU A 167 5.07 -30.28 3.85
C LEU A 167 4.53 -29.76 5.19
N ASN A 168 3.41 -29.02 5.15
CA ASN A 168 2.79 -28.35 6.28
C ASN A 168 1.27 -28.67 6.36
N PRO A 169 0.86 -29.86 6.82
CA PRO A 169 -0.56 -30.28 6.81
C PRO A 169 -1.52 -29.37 7.57
N GLY A 170 -1.01 -28.57 8.51
CA GLY A 170 -1.78 -27.61 9.30
C GLY A 170 -1.90 -26.22 8.68
N ARG A 171 -1.37 -25.96 7.46
CA ARG A 171 -1.22 -24.58 6.94
C ARG A 171 -2.52 -23.81 6.70
N ASN A 172 -3.64 -24.52 6.58
CA ASN A 172 -4.97 -23.94 6.46
C ASN A 172 -5.66 -23.69 7.82
N SER A 173 -5.06 -24.13 8.93
CA SER A 173 -5.54 -23.81 10.28
C SER A 173 -5.40 -22.32 10.56
N ASP A 174 -6.37 -21.76 11.29
CA ASP A 174 -6.29 -20.37 11.74
C ASP A 174 -5.09 -20.18 12.68
N GLU A 175 -4.68 -21.18 13.46
CA GLU A 175 -3.53 -21.08 14.37
C GLU A 175 -2.15 -21.21 13.70
N TYR A 176 -2.09 -21.59 12.42
CA TYR A 176 -0.81 -21.85 11.75
C TYR A 176 0.10 -20.61 11.72
N VAL A 177 1.40 -20.81 11.86
CA VAL A 177 2.42 -19.77 11.70
C VAL A 177 3.26 -20.16 10.50
N SER A 178 3.32 -19.29 9.49
CA SER A 178 4.04 -19.57 8.25
C SER A 178 5.48 -20.02 8.49
N GLU A 179 5.89 -21.09 7.83
CA GLU A 179 7.26 -21.63 7.88
C GLU A 179 8.08 -21.22 6.65
N ASP A 180 9.41 -21.28 6.73
CA ASP A 180 10.28 -21.01 5.58
C ASP A 180 10.26 -22.20 4.61
N VAL A 181 9.71 -21.97 3.42
CA VAL A 181 9.58 -22.93 2.32
C VAL A 181 10.35 -22.48 1.07
N LEU A 182 11.33 -21.58 1.23
CA LEU A 182 12.14 -21.02 0.15
C LEU A 182 12.82 -22.10 -0.71
N ALA A 183 13.34 -23.16 -0.08
CA ALA A 183 14.00 -24.26 -0.79
C ALA A 183 13.03 -24.97 -1.75
N THR A 184 11.82 -25.29 -1.27
CA THR A 184 10.75 -25.94 -2.06
C THR A 184 10.31 -25.04 -3.21
N LYS A 185 9.99 -23.76 -2.93
CA LYS A 185 9.54 -22.80 -3.95
C LYS A 185 10.61 -22.51 -5.01
N SER A 186 11.87 -22.33 -4.61
CA SER A 186 12.97 -22.10 -5.55
C SER A 186 13.22 -23.31 -6.46
N ALA A 187 13.21 -24.54 -5.92
CA ALA A 187 13.34 -25.77 -6.70
C ALA A 187 12.17 -25.93 -7.69
N PHE A 188 10.95 -25.68 -7.22
CA PHE A 188 9.73 -25.72 -8.04
C PHE A 188 9.82 -24.75 -9.22
N LEU A 189 10.17 -23.49 -8.97
CA LEU A 189 10.27 -22.47 -10.02
C LEU A 189 11.41 -22.76 -11.00
N ARG A 190 12.56 -23.27 -10.55
CA ARG A 190 13.66 -23.63 -11.46
C ARG A 190 13.29 -24.69 -12.49
N LYS A 191 12.43 -25.64 -12.12
CA LYS A 191 11.94 -26.69 -13.03
C LYS A 191 11.06 -26.12 -14.16
N ARG A 192 10.43 -24.97 -13.91
CA ARG A 192 9.42 -24.34 -14.78
C ARG A 192 9.89 -23.06 -15.47
N SER A 193 11.08 -22.60 -15.12
CA SER A 193 11.63 -21.35 -15.62
C SER A 193 12.75 -21.59 -16.59
N THR A 194 12.81 -20.73 -17.59
CA THR A 194 13.96 -20.59 -18.47
C THR A 194 14.84 -19.45 -17.97
N GLY A 195 16.14 -19.57 -18.17
CA GLY A 195 17.04 -18.43 -18.02
C GLY A 195 16.70 -17.34 -19.02
N LEU A 196 16.85 -16.08 -18.61
CA LEU A 196 16.77 -14.97 -19.55
C LEU A 196 17.96 -15.00 -20.49
N ASP A 197 17.71 -14.68 -21.75
CA ASP A 197 18.75 -14.54 -22.76
C ASP A 197 19.69 -13.38 -22.35
N PRO A 198 21.03 -13.56 -22.41
CA PRO A 198 21.99 -12.49 -22.18
C PRO A 198 21.89 -11.31 -23.15
N ASP A 199 21.01 -11.35 -24.15
CA ASP A 199 20.64 -10.18 -24.94
C ASP A 199 20.16 -9.03 -24.04
N LEU A 200 21.06 -8.05 -23.87
CA LEU A 200 20.89 -6.88 -23.03
C LEU A 200 20.77 -5.65 -23.91
N VAL A 201 19.85 -4.75 -23.56
CA VAL A 201 19.86 -3.41 -24.14
C VAL A 201 21.06 -2.69 -23.55
N ASP A 202 22.01 -2.34 -24.41
CA ASP A 202 23.20 -1.64 -23.97
C ASP A 202 22.86 -0.19 -23.61
N GLY A 203 23.24 0.20 -22.40
CA GLY A 203 22.95 1.48 -21.77
C GLY A 203 23.75 1.60 -20.48
N LEU A 204 23.76 2.78 -19.86
CA LEU A 204 24.51 3.00 -18.62
C LEU A 204 24.05 2.04 -17.51
N VAL A 205 22.73 1.95 -17.33
CA VAL A 205 22.10 0.90 -16.54
C VAL A 205 21.74 -0.26 -17.48
N PRO A 206 22.39 -1.43 -17.36
CA PRO A 206 22.03 -2.59 -18.16
C PRO A 206 20.62 -3.06 -17.78
N ARG A 207 19.82 -3.46 -18.77
CA ARG A 207 18.56 -4.15 -18.53
C ARG A 207 18.37 -5.35 -19.46
N PRO A 208 17.77 -6.46 -18.97
CA PRO A 208 17.32 -7.55 -19.82
C PRO A 208 16.35 -7.03 -20.89
N VAL A 209 16.46 -7.53 -22.13
CA VAL A 209 15.43 -7.30 -23.15
C VAL A 209 14.15 -7.97 -22.67
N LEU A 210 13.21 -7.14 -22.23
CA LEU A 210 11.92 -7.59 -21.76
C LEU A 210 11.02 -7.78 -22.98
N GLY A 211 10.72 -9.03 -23.35
CA GLY A 211 9.62 -9.31 -24.27
C GLY A 211 8.30 -8.68 -23.76
N PRO A 212 7.31 -8.43 -24.62
CA PRO A 212 6.00 -7.97 -24.15
C PRO A 212 5.48 -9.01 -23.15
N CYS A 213 5.26 -8.62 -21.89
CA CYS A 213 4.48 -9.46 -21.00
C CYS A 213 3.09 -9.55 -21.59
N GLN A 214 2.55 -10.77 -21.72
CA GLN A 214 1.14 -10.93 -22.00
C GLN A 214 0.39 -10.13 -20.93
N PRO A 215 -0.44 -9.13 -21.31
CA PRO A 215 -1.32 -8.52 -20.35
C PRO A 215 -2.18 -9.65 -19.74
N PRO A 216 -2.50 -9.60 -18.43
CA PRO A 216 -3.47 -10.51 -17.86
C PRO A 216 -4.73 -10.42 -18.74
N SER A 217 -5.19 -11.58 -19.22
CA SER A 217 -6.30 -11.69 -20.15
C SER A 217 -7.60 -11.30 -19.45
N SER A 218 -7.82 -10.00 -19.25
CA SER A 218 -9.08 -9.48 -18.68
C SER A 218 -10.27 -9.59 -19.64
N ASP A 219 -10.04 -10.07 -20.87
CA ASP A 219 -11.03 -10.20 -21.94
C ASP A 219 -11.43 -11.66 -22.23
N VAL A 220 -11.23 -12.60 -21.28
CA VAL A 220 -11.94 -13.89 -21.36
C VAL A 220 -13.41 -13.63 -21.07
N VAL A 221 -14.14 -13.27 -22.13
CA VAL A 221 -15.60 -13.34 -22.16
C VAL A 221 -15.93 -14.81 -21.93
N ASP A 222 -16.58 -15.12 -20.81
CA ASP A 222 -17.20 -16.43 -20.54
C ASP A 222 -18.04 -16.81 -21.77
N LYS A 223 -17.49 -17.70 -22.59
CA LYS A 223 -18.12 -18.19 -23.82
C LYS A 223 -18.92 -19.47 -23.56
N ASP A 224 -19.47 -19.61 -22.36
CA ASP A 224 -20.34 -20.74 -22.03
C ASP A 224 -21.79 -20.24 -21.97
N GLY A 225 -22.38 -20.15 -23.16
CA GLY A 225 -23.77 -19.78 -23.38
C GLY A 225 -24.33 -20.51 -24.60
N VAL A 226 -24.07 -21.81 -24.73
CA VAL A 226 -24.87 -22.70 -25.57
C VAL A 226 -25.75 -23.50 -24.62
N VAL A 227 -26.99 -23.03 -24.47
CA VAL A 227 -28.06 -23.74 -23.78
C VAL A 227 -28.39 -24.97 -24.61
N GLY A 228 -28.07 -26.16 -24.08
CA GLY A 228 -28.76 -27.37 -24.44
C GLY A 228 -30.04 -27.42 -23.61
N ASP A 229 -31.18 -27.41 -24.29
CA ASP A 229 -32.45 -27.88 -23.72
C ASP A 229 -32.28 -29.34 -23.31
N ASP A 230 -32.63 -29.71 -22.08
CA ASP A 230 -33.19 -31.02 -21.72
C ASP A 230 -33.79 -30.98 -20.29
N ASP A 231 -35.12 -31.09 -20.27
CA ASP A 231 -35.99 -31.86 -19.39
C ASP A 231 -35.81 -31.88 -17.85
N VAL A 232 -36.73 -31.14 -17.22
CA VAL A 232 -37.71 -31.59 -16.21
C VAL A 232 -37.40 -32.90 -15.46
N VAL A 233 -37.15 -32.79 -14.16
CA VAL A 233 -37.81 -33.65 -13.17
C VAL A 233 -38.06 -32.85 -11.90
N ASP A 234 -39.33 -32.81 -11.48
CA ASP A 234 -39.80 -32.39 -10.16
C ASP A 234 -39.19 -33.31 -9.08
N ASP A 235 -38.86 -32.75 -7.91
CA ASP A 235 -39.02 -33.48 -6.65
C ASP A 235 -39.26 -32.50 -5.49
N ASP A 236 -40.34 -32.81 -4.77
CA ASP A 236 -40.93 -32.14 -3.63
C ASP A 236 -40.13 -32.33 -2.32
N ASP A 237 -40.53 -31.53 -1.33
CA ASP A 237 -40.46 -31.75 0.12
C ASP A 237 -39.09 -31.70 0.84
N ASP A 238 -38.90 -30.70 1.71
CA ASP A 238 -39.35 -30.83 3.10
C ASP A 238 -39.13 -29.55 3.93
N VAL A 239 -40.16 -29.22 4.69
CA VAL A 239 -40.24 -28.10 5.64
C VAL A 239 -39.60 -28.53 6.96
N VAL A 240 -38.64 -27.74 7.46
CA VAL A 240 -38.27 -27.80 8.89
C VAL A 240 -38.16 -26.38 9.44
N ASP A 241 -39.18 -26.02 10.23
CA ASP A 241 -39.15 -24.93 11.18
C ASP A 241 -38.13 -25.24 12.29
N ASN A 242 -37.31 -24.25 12.66
CA ASN A 242 -36.89 -24.08 14.04
C ASN A 242 -36.48 -22.63 14.32
N ASP A 243 -37.17 -22.08 15.30
CA ASP A 243 -37.01 -20.76 15.92
C ASP A 243 -35.76 -20.65 16.82
N ASP A 244 -35.50 -19.41 17.21
CA ASP A 244 -34.65 -18.92 18.32
C ASP A 244 -33.14 -18.78 18.06
N VAL A 245 -32.77 -17.65 17.45
CA VAL A 245 -31.43 -17.06 17.58
C VAL A 245 -31.53 -15.72 18.32
N VAL A 246 -30.96 -15.72 19.52
CA VAL A 246 -30.73 -14.56 20.37
C VAL A 246 -29.77 -13.60 19.65
N MET A 247 -30.17 -12.34 19.54
CA MET A 247 -29.38 -11.24 18.99
C MET A 247 -28.26 -10.87 19.98
N ASP A 248 -27.07 -11.42 19.80
CA ASP A 248 -25.83 -10.91 20.40
C ASP A 248 -25.00 -10.19 19.32
N ASP A 249 -24.37 -9.10 19.74
CA ASP A 249 -23.88 -7.96 18.94
C ASP A 249 -22.96 -8.28 17.75
N ASP A 250 -23.19 -7.51 16.69
CA ASP A 250 -22.59 -7.52 15.36
C ASP A 250 -21.05 -7.42 15.34
N ASP A 251 -20.37 -8.57 15.30
CA ASP A 251 -19.19 -8.74 14.46
C ASP A 251 -19.60 -9.65 13.30
N ALA A 252 -19.97 -9.05 12.17
CA ALA A 252 -20.27 -9.75 10.92
C ALA A 252 -19.01 -10.42 10.35
N ALA A 253 -18.55 -11.48 11.01
CA ALA A 253 -17.66 -12.48 10.46
C ALA A 253 -18.47 -13.20 9.37
N MET A 254 -18.37 -12.71 8.14
CA MET A 254 -18.89 -13.40 6.98
C MET A 254 -18.19 -14.76 6.88
N ASP A 255 -18.91 -15.84 7.22
CA ASP A 255 -18.55 -17.20 6.87
C ASP A 255 -18.55 -17.31 5.34
N ILE A 256 -17.37 -17.07 4.76
CA ILE A 256 -17.10 -17.36 3.36
C ILE A 256 -16.89 -18.87 3.29
N ASP A 257 -17.90 -19.56 2.76
CA ASP A 257 -17.92 -20.99 2.47
C ASP A 257 -16.57 -21.43 1.86
N SER A 258 -15.78 -22.19 2.63
CA SER A 258 -14.32 -22.23 2.49
C SER A 258 -13.78 -23.32 1.58
N ASP A 259 -14.60 -24.27 1.11
CA ASP A 259 -14.06 -25.61 0.84
C ASP A 259 -14.09 -26.13 -0.61
N THR A 260 -14.70 -25.47 -1.60
CA THR A 260 -14.82 -26.13 -2.93
C THR A 260 -14.53 -25.29 -4.17
N HIS A 261 -14.17 -24.01 -4.04
CA HIS A 261 -13.79 -23.21 -5.19
C HIS A 261 -12.37 -22.66 -4.99
N LEU A 262 -11.43 -23.17 -5.80
CA LEU A 262 -10.24 -22.41 -6.20
C LEU A 262 -10.66 -20.94 -6.33
N PRO A 263 -10.15 -20.01 -5.50
CA PRO A 263 -10.74 -18.68 -5.41
C PRO A 263 -10.81 -18.11 -6.81
N ASN A 264 -11.99 -17.62 -7.24
CA ASN A 264 -12.20 -17.06 -8.58
C ASN A 264 -11.05 -16.11 -9.01
N GLU A 265 -10.41 -15.47 -8.03
CA GLU A 265 -9.18 -14.71 -8.15
C GLU A 265 -8.00 -15.50 -8.76
N ALA A 266 -7.64 -16.69 -8.26
CA ALA A 266 -6.55 -17.48 -8.84
C ALA A 266 -6.84 -17.85 -10.29
N ALA A 267 -8.08 -18.22 -10.60
CA ALA A 267 -8.51 -18.50 -11.97
C ALA A 267 -8.43 -17.25 -12.88
N ALA A 268 -8.68 -16.05 -12.34
CA ALA A 268 -8.58 -14.80 -13.08
C ALA A 268 -7.12 -14.33 -13.31
N ILE A 269 -6.18 -14.76 -12.47
CA ILE A 269 -4.77 -14.36 -12.55
C ILE A 269 -3.97 -15.25 -13.50
N PHE A 270 -4.23 -16.56 -13.50
CA PHE A 270 -3.44 -17.51 -14.29
C PHE A 270 -4.02 -17.75 -15.70
N PRO A 271 -3.17 -17.93 -16.73
CA PRO A 271 -1.71 -17.98 -16.67
C PRO A 271 -1.06 -16.62 -16.46
N TYR A 272 0.05 -16.60 -15.71
CA TYR A 272 0.82 -15.38 -15.45
C TYR A 272 2.31 -15.60 -15.72
N THR A 273 2.94 -14.71 -16.46
CA THR A 273 4.38 -14.78 -16.72
C THR A 273 5.14 -13.91 -15.73
N ILE A 274 5.85 -14.54 -14.80
CA ILE A 274 6.75 -13.86 -13.87
C ILE A 274 8.17 -13.81 -14.39
N ARG A 275 8.84 -12.70 -14.07
CA ARG A 275 10.28 -12.56 -14.13
C ARG A 275 10.80 -12.38 -12.73
N TYR A 276 11.88 -13.05 -12.40
CA TYR A 276 12.41 -13.00 -11.06
C TYR A 276 13.93 -13.18 -11.03
N VAL A 277 14.52 -12.72 -9.93
CA VAL A 277 15.93 -12.86 -9.60
C VAL A 277 16.06 -13.97 -8.57
N ASP A 278 16.77 -15.04 -8.91
CA ASP A 278 17.05 -16.19 -8.04
C ASP A 278 18.47 -16.11 -7.49
N LEU A 279 18.61 -15.57 -6.28
CA LEU A 279 19.88 -15.52 -5.55
C LEU A 279 20.13 -16.78 -4.71
N THR A 280 19.18 -17.72 -4.65
CA THR A 280 19.42 -18.99 -3.94
C THR A 280 20.46 -19.85 -4.67
N VAL A 281 20.76 -19.55 -5.94
CA VAL A 281 21.85 -20.21 -6.71
C VAL A 281 23.23 -19.92 -6.14
N LEU A 282 23.40 -18.82 -5.40
CA LEU A 282 24.66 -18.44 -4.78
C LEU A 282 24.98 -19.29 -3.54
N GLN A 283 23.97 -19.98 -2.98
CA GLN A 283 24.09 -20.72 -1.71
C GLN A 283 24.68 -19.88 -0.57
N SER A 284 24.47 -18.56 -0.64
CA SER A 284 25.07 -17.62 0.32
C SER A 284 24.65 -17.96 1.74
N LYS A 285 25.61 -17.89 2.67
CA LYS A 285 25.34 -18.09 4.11
C LYS A 285 25.00 -16.77 4.80
N VAL A 286 25.28 -15.64 4.17
CA VAL A 286 25.04 -14.31 4.73
C VAL A 286 23.58 -13.91 4.50
N LYS A 287 22.97 -13.24 5.48
CA LYS A 287 21.65 -12.62 5.34
C LYS A 287 21.77 -11.48 4.33
N LEU A 288 21.12 -11.63 3.18
CA LEU A 288 21.04 -10.58 2.18
C LEU A 288 20.02 -9.53 2.61
N ARG A 289 20.26 -8.26 2.25
CA ARG A 289 19.30 -7.17 2.51
C ARG A 289 18.00 -7.32 1.72
N VAL A 290 18.04 -8.05 0.61
CA VAL A 290 16.91 -8.30 -0.28
C VAL A 290 16.49 -9.78 -0.22
N PRO A 291 15.22 -10.11 -0.51
CA PRO A 291 14.78 -11.50 -0.61
C PRO A 291 15.64 -12.30 -1.59
N ARG A 292 15.79 -13.60 -1.34
CA ARG A 292 16.58 -14.47 -2.23
C ARG A 292 15.86 -14.81 -3.53
N LEU A 293 14.54 -14.73 -3.56
CA LEU A 293 13.71 -14.73 -4.77
C LEU A 293 13.04 -13.36 -4.86
N MET A 294 13.38 -12.57 -5.86
CA MET A 294 12.82 -11.22 -6.03
C MET A 294 12.00 -11.13 -7.31
N LEU A 295 10.79 -10.59 -7.22
CA LEU A 295 10.01 -10.26 -8.42
C LEU A 295 10.74 -9.16 -9.20
N PHE A 296 10.99 -9.39 -10.49
CA PHE A 296 11.51 -8.39 -11.41
C PHE A 296 10.33 -7.73 -12.15
N ARG A 297 9.91 -6.55 -11.69
CA ARG A 297 8.69 -5.90 -12.17
C ARG A 297 8.91 -5.27 -13.55
N ASN A 298 7.87 -5.30 -14.39
CA ASN A 298 7.91 -4.65 -15.70
C ASN A 298 8.11 -3.13 -15.60
N GLU A 299 7.57 -2.52 -14.54
CA GLU A 299 7.77 -1.09 -14.24
C GLU A 299 9.25 -0.71 -14.16
N TRP A 300 10.12 -1.61 -13.68
CA TRP A 300 11.55 -1.34 -13.55
C TRP A 300 12.20 -1.11 -14.91
N GLY A 301 11.78 -1.83 -15.95
CA GLY A 301 12.28 -1.65 -17.32
C GLY A 301 12.03 -0.23 -17.82
N ASN A 302 10.78 0.23 -17.71
CA ASN A 302 10.39 1.59 -18.14
C ASN A 302 11.16 2.66 -17.36
N MET A 303 11.34 2.47 -16.06
CA MET A 303 12.07 3.43 -15.22
C MET A 303 13.56 3.47 -15.60
N ILE A 304 14.17 2.31 -15.86
CA ILE A 304 15.56 2.21 -16.34
C ILE A 304 15.72 2.88 -17.71
N ASP A 305 14.78 2.69 -18.63
CA ASP A 305 14.79 3.37 -19.94
C ASP A 305 14.79 4.89 -19.77
N ILE A 306 13.85 5.40 -18.96
CA ILE A 306 13.76 6.82 -18.65
C ILE A 306 15.07 7.35 -18.05
N PHE A 307 15.76 6.57 -17.22
CA PHE A 307 17.06 6.97 -16.64
C PHE A 307 18.19 6.99 -17.68
N ASN A 308 18.24 5.97 -18.54
CA ASN A 308 19.27 5.84 -19.57
C ASN A 308 19.17 6.94 -20.64
N GLU A 309 17.95 7.41 -20.94
CA GLU A 309 17.70 8.52 -21.88
C GLU A 309 18.13 9.89 -21.36
N ARG A 310 18.45 10.02 -20.07
CA ARG A 310 18.87 11.30 -19.48
C ARG A 310 20.30 11.69 -19.91
N GLU A 311 20.60 12.97 -19.75
CA GLU A 311 21.92 13.56 -20.02
C GLU A 311 23.04 12.86 -19.24
N LYS A 312 24.30 13.05 -19.64
CA LYS A 312 25.45 12.46 -18.95
C LYS A 312 25.79 13.21 -17.66
N GLY A 313 26.42 12.48 -16.73
CA GLY A 313 26.92 12.99 -15.47
C GLY A 313 25.82 13.39 -14.49
N THR A 314 26.14 14.28 -13.54
CA THR A 314 25.25 14.61 -12.43
C THR A 314 23.89 15.15 -12.86
N GLY A 315 23.80 15.91 -13.97
CA GLY A 315 22.53 16.40 -14.52
C GLY A 315 21.60 15.29 -15.01
N GLY A 316 22.17 14.13 -15.37
CA GLY A 316 21.49 12.90 -15.72
C GLY A 316 20.89 12.11 -14.57
N SER A 317 21.19 12.50 -13.34
CA SER A 317 20.76 11.74 -12.15
C SER A 317 19.24 11.64 -12.04
N ALA A 318 18.76 10.66 -11.27
CA ALA A 318 17.34 10.52 -10.98
C ALA A 318 17.10 9.99 -9.57
N LEU A 319 15.93 10.36 -9.04
CA LEU A 319 15.35 9.82 -7.83
C LEU A 319 14.13 8.97 -8.19
N PHE A 320 14.19 7.67 -7.88
CA PHE A 320 13.02 6.80 -7.90
C PHE A 320 12.47 6.66 -6.48
N SER A 321 11.29 7.20 -6.28
CA SER A 321 10.58 7.19 -5.01
C SER A 321 9.26 6.43 -5.12
N GLY A 322 8.56 6.30 -4.00
CA GLY A 322 7.33 5.54 -3.91
C GLY A 322 7.08 5.03 -2.50
N GLN A 323 5.94 4.38 -2.31
CA GLN A 323 5.53 3.81 -1.03
C GLN A 323 6.62 2.91 -0.43
N PRO A 324 6.94 3.01 0.88
CA PRO A 324 7.81 2.05 1.55
C PRO A 324 7.35 0.61 1.32
N GLY A 325 8.29 -0.33 1.15
CA GLY A 325 7.96 -1.75 0.99
C GLY A 325 7.55 -2.24 -0.41
N ILE A 326 7.54 -1.39 -1.45
CA ILE A 326 7.14 -1.79 -2.83
C ILE A 326 8.28 -2.32 -3.72
N GLY A 327 9.45 -2.63 -3.15
CA GLY A 327 10.56 -3.24 -3.90
C GLY A 327 11.56 -2.28 -4.57
N LYS A 328 11.62 -1.00 -4.15
CA LYS A 328 12.62 -0.03 -4.66
C LYS A 328 14.06 -0.49 -4.46
N THR A 329 14.39 -0.94 -3.24
CA THR A 329 15.70 -1.53 -2.93
C THR A 329 15.96 -2.78 -3.76
N CYS A 330 14.94 -3.63 -4.00
CA CYS A 330 15.10 -4.83 -4.82
C CYS A 330 15.44 -4.49 -6.29
N MET A 331 14.83 -3.44 -6.86
CA MET A 331 15.20 -2.93 -8.18
C MET A 331 16.66 -2.46 -8.20
N LEU A 332 17.08 -1.65 -7.23
CA LEU A 332 18.46 -1.16 -7.16
C LEU A 332 19.46 -2.31 -7.05
N TYR A 333 19.18 -3.31 -6.20
CA TYR A 333 20.02 -4.50 -6.06
C TYR A 333 20.04 -5.35 -7.32
N SER A 334 18.91 -5.44 -8.06
CA SER A 334 18.90 -6.14 -9.35
C SER A 334 19.83 -5.47 -10.36
N ILE A 335 19.88 -4.12 -10.40
CA ILE A 335 20.82 -3.36 -11.23
C ILE A 335 22.26 -3.60 -10.77
N LEU A 336 22.51 -3.56 -9.46
CA LEU A 336 23.82 -3.83 -8.89
C LEU A 336 24.35 -5.21 -9.31
N ILE A 337 23.51 -6.25 -9.15
CA ILE A 337 23.85 -7.62 -9.54
C ILE A 337 24.12 -7.73 -11.04
N LEU A 338 23.30 -7.08 -11.88
CA LEU A 338 23.53 -7.02 -13.33
C LEU A 338 24.90 -6.41 -13.66
N CYS A 339 25.24 -5.27 -13.05
CA CYS A 339 26.53 -4.63 -13.27
C CYS A 339 27.70 -5.52 -12.83
N ILE A 340 27.58 -6.22 -11.70
CA ILE A 340 28.60 -7.17 -11.23
C ILE A 340 28.78 -8.33 -12.21
N ILE A 341 27.70 -8.97 -12.66
CA ILE A 341 27.75 -10.08 -13.64
C ILE A 341 28.42 -9.63 -14.94
N LEU A 342 28.19 -8.39 -15.35
CA LEU A 342 28.75 -7.81 -16.56
C LEU A 342 30.16 -7.23 -16.38
N ALA A 343 30.73 -7.30 -15.17
CA ALA A 343 31.98 -6.66 -14.78
C ALA A 343 32.03 -5.15 -15.12
N ARG A 344 30.89 -4.46 -14.95
CA ARG A 344 30.78 -3.02 -15.17
C ARG A 344 31.14 -2.27 -13.90
N PRO A 345 32.14 -1.37 -13.93
CA PRO A 345 32.48 -0.54 -12.78
C PRO A 345 31.27 0.28 -12.33
N ILE A 346 31.01 0.30 -11.03
CA ILE A 346 29.86 0.98 -10.43
C ILE A 346 30.20 1.49 -9.03
N VAL A 347 29.57 2.60 -8.64
CA VAL A 347 29.60 3.07 -7.26
C VAL A 347 28.30 2.67 -6.57
N PHE A 348 28.36 2.12 -5.38
CA PHE A 348 27.20 1.72 -4.60
C PHE A 348 27.26 2.34 -3.20
N GLN A 349 26.20 3.04 -2.80
CA GLN A 349 26.01 3.55 -1.45
C GLN A 349 24.91 2.78 -0.75
N ASP A 350 25.22 2.26 0.44
CA ASP A 350 24.26 1.59 1.31
C ASP A 350 23.37 2.57 2.10
N VAL A 351 22.39 2.02 2.81
CA VAL A 351 21.46 2.80 3.64
C VAL A 351 22.11 3.54 4.81
N HIS A 352 23.34 3.19 5.16
CA HIS A 352 24.10 3.85 6.22
C HIS A 352 24.97 4.99 5.65
N GLY A 353 24.84 5.31 4.36
CA GLY A 353 25.59 6.37 3.69
C GLY A 353 27.03 5.97 3.34
N LYS A 354 27.41 4.70 3.51
CA LYS A 354 28.74 4.20 3.14
C LYS A 354 28.75 3.90 1.65
N ALA A 355 29.69 4.52 0.94
CA ALA A 355 29.85 4.35 -0.50
C ALA A 355 31.05 3.46 -0.82
N PHE A 356 30.90 2.62 -1.84
CA PHE A 356 31.87 1.63 -2.28
C PHE A 356 32.04 1.72 -3.80
N ILE A 357 33.28 1.67 -4.26
CA ILE A 357 33.62 1.47 -5.67
C ILE A 357 33.72 -0.03 -5.90
N ILE A 358 32.96 -0.52 -6.88
CA ILE A 358 32.94 -1.92 -7.30
C ILE A 358 33.51 -1.97 -8.71
N GLY A 359 34.75 -2.44 -8.82
CA GLY A 359 35.46 -2.66 -10.08
C GLY A 359 36.17 -4.02 -10.05
N ASN A 360 37.45 -4.07 -10.39
CA ASN A 360 38.27 -5.29 -10.21
C ASN A 360 38.45 -5.72 -8.74
N THR A 361 38.02 -4.88 -7.80
CA THR A 361 37.90 -5.17 -6.37
C THR A 361 36.77 -4.30 -5.80
N VAL A 362 36.22 -4.67 -4.64
CA VAL A 362 35.32 -3.80 -3.86
C VAL A 362 36.15 -2.97 -2.89
N ARG A 363 36.07 -1.64 -2.98
CA ARG A 363 36.82 -0.71 -2.10
C ARG A 363 35.93 0.41 -1.58
N PRO A 364 36.16 0.94 -0.37
CA PRO A 364 35.47 2.14 0.09
C PRO A 364 35.74 3.34 -0.82
N LEU A 365 34.71 4.16 -1.08
CA LEU A 365 34.86 5.43 -1.79
C LEU A 365 35.73 6.39 -0.96
N GLY A 366 36.65 7.09 -1.62
CA GLY A 366 37.63 7.96 -0.97
C GLY A 366 38.97 7.27 -0.64
N THR A 367 39.14 5.99 -0.99
CA THR A 367 40.46 5.34 -0.95
C THR A 367 41.42 6.09 -1.88
N PRO A 368 42.59 6.58 -1.40
CA PRO A 368 43.53 7.34 -2.23
C PRO A 368 43.93 6.57 -3.51
N GLY A 369 43.88 7.25 -4.65
CA GLY A 369 44.23 6.67 -5.95
C GLY A 369 43.18 5.70 -6.54
N VAL A 370 41.96 5.67 -5.99
CA VAL A 370 40.85 4.86 -6.49
C VAL A 370 39.71 5.78 -6.92
N SER A 371 39.61 6.03 -8.22
CA SER A 371 38.44 6.63 -8.86
C SER A 371 37.94 5.69 -9.97
N VAL A 372 36.66 5.79 -10.32
CA VAL A 372 36.17 5.18 -11.55
C VAL A 372 36.49 6.16 -12.67
N ASP A 373 37.50 5.84 -13.47
CA ASP A 373 38.00 6.67 -14.57
C ASP A 373 37.08 6.55 -15.81
N ALA A 374 35.82 6.94 -15.64
CA ALA A 374 34.82 6.88 -16.71
C ALA A 374 33.98 8.16 -16.75
N ASP A 375 34.01 8.82 -17.91
CA ASP A 375 33.07 9.88 -18.28
C ASP A 375 31.66 9.28 -18.28
N ASP A 376 30.91 9.48 -17.18
CA ASP A 376 29.53 8.98 -16.94
C ASP A 376 29.40 7.64 -16.17
N ALA A 377 30.20 7.43 -15.12
CA ALA A 377 30.02 6.26 -14.24
C ALA A 377 28.70 6.31 -13.44
N LEU A 378 28.07 5.13 -13.30
CA LEU A 378 26.83 4.94 -12.54
C LEU A 378 27.09 4.87 -11.03
N ALA A 379 26.32 5.64 -10.26
CA ALA A 379 26.27 5.53 -8.81
C ALA A 379 24.86 5.13 -8.36
N LEU A 380 24.75 4.01 -7.65
CA LEU A 380 23.50 3.54 -7.05
C LEU A 380 23.45 3.94 -5.58
N VAL A 381 22.36 4.55 -5.14
CA VAL A 381 22.17 4.96 -3.73
C VAL A 381 20.91 4.33 -3.15
N ASP A 382 21.08 3.40 -2.20
CA ASP A 382 19.97 2.78 -1.45
C ASP A 382 19.66 3.62 -0.22
N GLY A 383 18.57 4.38 -0.25
CA GLY A 383 18.09 5.19 0.86
C GLY A 383 18.92 6.45 1.17
N GLY A 384 18.34 7.36 1.95
CA GLY A 384 19.06 8.51 2.50
C GLY A 384 19.44 9.61 1.50
N GLN A 385 20.36 10.47 1.94
CA GLN A 385 21.00 11.51 1.13
C GLN A 385 22.23 10.92 0.42
N PRO A 386 22.49 11.25 -0.86
CA PRO A 386 23.73 10.87 -1.51
C PRO A 386 24.94 11.41 -0.74
N ASN A 387 25.98 10.60 -0.66
CA ASN A 387 27.27 10.99 -0.14
C ASN A 387 27.82 12.11 -1.03
N TYR A 388 28.31 13.20 -0.42
CA TYR A 388 28.71 14.40 -1.16
C TYR A 388 29.83 14.12 -2.17
N TYR A 389 30.72 13.16 -1.88
CA TYR A 389 31.79 12.76 -2.80
C TYR A 389 31.27 12.25 -4.15
N LEU A 390 30.01 11.79 -4.22
CA LEU A 390 29.42 11.34 -5.48
C LEU A 390 29.24 12.49 -6.48
N PHE A 391 29.05 13.73 -6.00
CA PHE A 391 28.86 14.89 -6.85
C PHE A 391 30.17 15.43 -7.42
N ASP A 392 31.28 15.26 -6.70
CA ASP A 392 32.60 15.77 -7.10
C ASP A 392 33.20 15.03 -8.32
N HIS A 393 32.71 13.82 -8.61
CA HIS A 393 33.26 12.93 -9.63
C HIS A 393 32.37 12.81 -10.88
N GLY A 394 31.35 13.66 -11.00
CA GLY A 394 30.46 13.67 -12.16
C GLY A 394 29.68 12.38 -12.37
N TYR A 395 29.47 11.57 -11.32
CA TYR A 395 28.71 10.32 -11.43
C TYR A 395 27.24 10.61 -11.77
N ARG A 396 26.65 9.72 -12.57
CA ARG A 396 25.20 9.72 -12.77
C ARG A 396 24.55 8.92 -11.64
N ILE A 397 23.81 9.61 -10.78
CA ILE A 397 23.27 9.03 -9.55
C ILE A 397 21.86 8.51 -9.80
N LEU A 398 21.65 7.21 -9.57
CA LEU A 398 20.32 6.61 -9.42
C LEU A 398 20.05 6.37 -7.94
N LEU A 399 19.20 7.21 -7.36
CA LEU A 399 18.82 7.11 -5.95
C LEU A 399 17.45 6.46 -5.80
N THR A 400 17.33 5.53 -4.85
CA THR A 400 16.03 5.05 -4.39
C THR A 400 15.77 5.49 -2.95
N SER A 401 14.65 6.14 -2.69
CA SER A 401 14.28 6.52 -1.31
C SER A 401 12.78 6.60 -1.12
N TRP A 402 12.34 6.56 0.14
CA TRP A 402 10.98 6.97 0.46
C TRP A 402 10.83 8.49 0.28
N PRO A 403 9.59 9.01 0.22
CA PRO A 403 9.32 10.44 0.17
C PRO A 403 9.94 11.26 1.31
N GLN A 404 11.14 11.80 1.11
CA GLN A 404 11.84 12.62 2.11
C GLN A 404 11.38 14.08 2.12
N LYS A 405 11.69 14.81 3.20
CA LYS A 405 11.32 16.22 3.36
C LYS A 405 11.89 17.03 2.19
N ARG A 406 11.22 18.13 1.85
CA ARG A 406 11.66 19.06 0.80
C ARG A 406 13.09 19.58 1.04
N ALA A 407 13.51 19.69 2.31
CA ALA A 407 14.84 20.08 2.73
C ALA A 407 15.89 19.01 2.41
N ASP A 408 15.60 17.74 2.71
CA ASP A 408 16.51 16.60 2.45
C ASP A 408 16.74 16.39 0.94
N ARG A 409 15.78 16.84 0.10
CA ARG A 409 15.83 16.80 -1.37
C ARG A 409 16.49 18.04 -2.01
N TRP A 410 17.28 18.81 -1.26
CA TRP A 410 17.88 20.05 -1.79
C TRP A 410 18.78 19.81 -3.01
N TRP A 411 19.57 18.73 -3.00
CA TRP A 411 20.50 18.37 -4.07
C TRP A 411 19.80 18.14 -5.41
N LEU A 412 18.59 17.53 -5.41
CA LEU A 412 17.79 17.33 -6.61
C LEU A 412 17.41 18.66 -7.28
N LYS A 413 17.08 19.67 -6.49
CA LYS A 413 16.67 20.98 -7.04
C LYS A 413 17.84 21.77 -7.60
N GLN A 414 19.00 21.69 -6.95
CA GLN A 414 20.16 22.49 -7.32
C GLN A 414 20.98 21.86 -8.44
N LEU A 415 21.02 20.53 -8.51
CA LEU A 415 21.96 19.82 -9.38
C LEU A 415 21.31 19.05 -10.53
N VAL A 416 20.02 18.68 -10.43
CA VAL A 416 19.40 17.71 -11.35
C VAL A 416 18.11 18.23 -12.02
N GLY A 417 17.34 19.04 -11.30
CA GLY A 417 16.05 19.57 -11.74
C GLY A 417 14.84 18.79 -11.22
N LEU A 418 13.66 19.45 -11.18
CA LEU A 418 12.44 18.89 -10.60
C LEU A 418 11.83 17.72 -11.41
N HIS A 419 12.24 17.54 -12.66
CA HIS A 419 11.79 16.48 -13.56
C HIS A 419 12.62 15.18 -13.42
N ALA A 420 13.49 15.10 -12.42
CA ALA A 420 14.32 13.94 -12.14
C ALA A 420 13.73 12.98 -11.10
N MET A 421 12.51 13.24 -10.64
CA MET A 421 11.88 12.47 -9.56
C MET A 421 10.67 11.70 -10.09
N PHE A 422 10.80 10.38 -10.06
CA PHE A 422 9.83 9.44 -10.57
C PHE A 422 9.23 8.61 -9.43
N MET A 423 7.94 8.34 -9.54
CA MET A 423 7.15 7.62 -8.55
C MET A 423 6.78 6.25 -9.07
N MET A 424 7.21 5.23 -8.35
CA MET A 424 6.84 3.85 -8.60
C MET A 424 5.42 3.58 -8.08
N ASN A 425 4.66 2.83 -8.85
CA ASN A 425 3.35 2.36 -8.48
C ASN A 425 3.45 1.32 -7.36
N PRO A 426 2.47 1.29 -6.43
CA PRO A 426 2.21 0.12 -5.61
C PRO A 426 2.04 -1.12 -6.48
N TRP A 427 2.14 -2.30 -5.88
CA TRP A 427 2.02 -3.53 -6.64
C TRP A 427 0.59 -3.69 -7.16
N SER A 428 0.48 -4.23 -8.36
CA SER A 428 -0.79 -4.77 -8.85
C SER A 428 -1.21 -5.96 -8.00
N ARG A 429 -2.48 -6.33 -8.11
CA ARG A 429 -3.02 -7.45 -7.33
C ARG A 429 -2.36 -8.76 -7.76
N GLU A 430 -2.17 -8.92 -9.07
CA GLU A 430 -1.53 -10.05 -9.72
C GLU A 430 -0.07 -10.20 -9.26
N GLU A 431 0.71 -9.10 -9.27
CA GLU A 431 2.09 -9.11 -8.78
C GLU A 431 2.16 -9.57 -7.32
N LEU A 432 1.26 -9.06 -6.46
CA LEU A 432 1.23 -9.39 -5.02
C LEU A 432 0.91 -10.87 -4.80
N VAL A 433 -0.13 -11.38 -5.46
CA VAL A 433 -0.57 -12.78 -5.36
C VAL A 433 0.53 -13.71 -5.84
N VAL A 434 1.05 -13.49 -7.05
CA VAL A 434 2.03 -14.42 -7.63
C VAL A 434 3.35 -14.39 -6.84
N ALA A 435 3.83 -13.22 -6.40
CA ALA A 435 5.04 -13.21 -5.59
C ALA A 435 4.86 -13.83 -4.20
N SER A 436 3.71 -13.65 -3.55
CA SER A 436 3.44 -14.30 -2.27
C SER A 436 3.46 -15.83 -2.41
N LEU A 437 2.77 -16.34 -3.43
CA LEU A 437 2.61 -17.77 -3.63
C LEU A 437 3.92 -18.43 -4.11
N PHE A 438 4.67 -17.80 -5.01
CA PHE A 438 5.82 -18.44 -5.66
C PHE A 438 7.20 -17.93 -5.22
N LEU A 439 7.32 -16.68 -4.76
CA LEU A 439 8.62 -16.05 -4.49
C LEU A 439 8.89 -15.81 -3.01
N GLN A 440 7.86 -15.56 -2.20
CA GLN A 440 8.04 -15.29 -0.78
C GLN A 440 8.55 -16.54 -0.06
N SER A 441 9.59 -16.37 0.78
CA SER A 441 10.21 -17.48 1.52
C SER A 441 9.19 -18.20 2.41
N ASN A 442 8.35 -17.44 3.09
CA ASN A 442 7.37 -17.98 4.01
C ASN A 442 6.18 -18.62 3.29
N ASP A 443 5.62 -19.66 3.90
CA ASP A 443 4.42 -20.33 3.44
C ASP A 443 3.16 -19.51 3.76
N ILE A 444 2.77 -18.66 2.81
CA ILE A 444 1.57 -17.83 2.91
C ILE A 444 0.48 -18.44 2.01
N THR A 445 -0.64 -18.81 2.62
CA THR A 445 -1.83 -19.27 1.89
C THR A 445 -2.56 -18.10 1.22
N LEU A 446 -3.32 -18.40 0.15
CA LEU A 446 -4.07 -17.36 -0.57
C LEU A 446 -5.12 -16.67 0.31
N LYS A 447 -5.81 -17.41 1.19
CA LYS A 447 -6.77 -16.87 2.18
C LYS A 447 -6.12 -15.81 3.07
N ARG A 448 -4.95 -16.12 3.65
CA ARG A 448 -4.21 -15.19 4.53
C ARG A 448 -3.70 -13.97 3.79
N LEU A 449 -3.23 -14.14 2.56
CA LEU A 449 -2.82 -13.01 1.74
C LEU A 449 -4.00 -12.10 1.41
N GLN A 450 -5.16 -12.66 1.07
CA GLN A 450 -6.40 -11.90 0.84
C GLN A 450 -6.76 -11.07 2.06
N GLU A 451 -6.79 -11.69 3.25
CA GLU A 451 -7.10 -10.97 4.49
C GLU A 451 -6.06 -9.87 4.78
N ALA A 452 -4.77 -10.19 4.71
CA ALA A 452 -3.70 -9.22 4.93
C ALA A 452 -3.76 -8.05 3.94
N SER A 453 -4.00 -8.32 2.65
CA SER A 453 -4.10 -7.27 1.63
C SER A 453 -5.35 -6.39 1.78
N ARG A 454 -6.46 -6.93 2.33
CA ARG A 454 -7.65 -6.15 2.66
C ARG A 454 -7.34 -5.08 3.73
N ILE A 455 -6.36 -5.34 4.59
CA ILE A 455 -5.92 -4.45 5.66
C ILE A 455 -4.78 -3.54 5.19
N CYS A 456 -3.71 -4.12 4.64
CA CYS A 456 -2.46 -3.45 4.34
C CYS A 456 -2.34 -2.94 2.89
N GLY A 457 -3.35 -3.18 2.04
CA GLY A 457 -3.33 -2.81 0.63
C GLY A 457 -2.52 -3.75 -0.23
N ASN A 458 -1.93 -3.23 -1.32
CA ASN A 458 -0.99 -3.98 -2.15
C ASN A 458 0.46 -3.54 -1.87
N ILE A 459 0.83 -3.50 -0.58
CA ILE A 459 2.17 -3.14 -0.11
C ILE A 459 2.86 -4.45 0.34
N PRO A 460 3.73 -5.06 -0.48
CA PRO A 460 4.23 -6.41 -0.25
C PRO A 460 4.86 -6.62 1.11
N ARG A 461 5.71 -5.69 1.56
CA ARG A 461 6.38 -5.81 2.86
C ARG A 461 5.38 -5.94 4.01
N GLU A 462 4.41 -5.03 4.07
CA GLU A 462 3.40 -5.00 5.13
C GLU A 462 2.43 -6.19 5.00
N CYS A 463 2.02 -6.52 3.77
CA CYS A 463 1.11 -7.63 3.51
C CYS A 463 1.73 -8.98 3.84
N PHE A 464 2.98 -9.21 3.43
CA PHE A 464 3.65 -10.47 3.69
C PHE A 464 3.96 -10.63 5.17
N ALA A 465 4.33 -9.55 5.87
CA ALA A 465 4.50 -9.56 7.31
C ALA A 465 3.18 -9.86 8.03
N ALA A 466 2.08 -9.20 7.64
CA ALA A 466 0.76 -9.42 8.24
C ALA A 466 0.21 -10.83 7.95
N ALA A 467 0.52 -11.43 6.80
CA ALA A 467 0.02 -12.75 6.41
C ALA A 467 0.76 -13.95 7.05
N VAL A 468 1.84 -13.70 7.80
CA VAL A 468 2.63 -14.74 8.51
C VAL A 468 1.78 -15.52 9.52
N SER A 469 0.89 -14.82 10.25
CA SER A 469 0.05 -15.42 11.29
C SER A 469 -1.11 -14.49 11.67
N PRO A 470 -2.18 -14.97 12.32
CA PRO A 470 -3.25 -14.11 12.81
C PRO A 470 -2.76 -13.04 13.79
N ARG A 471 -1.77 -13.38 14.64
CA ARG A 471 -1.15 -12.42 15.55
C ARG A 471 -0.46 -11.29 14.79
N ALA A 472 0.25 -11.59 13.71
CA ALA A 472 0.88 -10.59 12.87
C ALA A 472 -0.16 -9.70 12.16
N LEU A 473 -1.27 -10.28 11.70
CA LEU A 473 -2.38 -9.53 11.13
C LEU A 473 -3.04 -8.60 12.16
N CYS A 474 -3.31 -9.08 13.37
CA CYS A 474 -3.82 -8.26 14.48
C CYS A 474 -2.86 -7.11 14.81
N TYR A 475 -1.55 -7.37 14.82
CA TYR A 475 -0.54 -6.33 15.01
C TYR A 475 -0.56 -5.29 13.88
N ALA A 476 -0.72 -5.71 12.62
CA ALA A 476 -0.85 -4.81 11.49
C ALA A 476 -2.11 -3.93 11.59
N LYS A 477 -3.26 -4.52 11.94
CA LYS A 477 -4.52 -3.79 12.23
C LYS A 477 -4.31 -2.75 13.33
N ALA A 478 -3.73 -3.16 14.46
CA ALA A 478 -3.44 -2.26 15.59
C ALA A 478 -2.47 -1.14 15.20
N THR A 479 -1.45 -1.45 14.42
CA THR A 479 -0.46 -0.49 13.94
C THR A 479 -1.08 0.59 13.05
N ILE A 480 -1.93 0.21 12.10
CA ILE A 480 -2.67 1.17 11.25
C ILE A 480 -3.61 2.02 12.10
N ARG A 481 -4.41 1.38 12.98
CA ARG A 481 -5.35 2.09 13.86
C ARG A 481 -4.64 3.09 14.77
N ASN A 482 -3.51 2.70 15.38
CA ASN A 482 -2.71 3.58 16.22
C ASN A 482 -2.15 4.76 15.42
N ALA A 483 -1.66 4.54 14.21
CA ALA A 483 -1.19 5.63 13.34
C ALA A 483 -2.30 6.62 12.99
N ILE A 484 -3.52 6.15 12.71
CA ILE A 484 -4.71 7.00 12.50
C ILE A 484 -5.00 7.83 13.76
N VAL A 485 -5.10 7.17 14.92
CA VAL A 485 -5.46 7.78 16.20
C VAL A 485 -4.44 8.85 16.63
N GLN A 486 -3.15 8.57 16.48
CA GLN A 486 -2.07 9.50 16.85
C GLN A 486 -1.98 10.72 15.92
N THR A 487 -2.48 10.60 14.68
CA THR A 487 -2.46 11.71 13.71
C THR A 487 -3.55 12.73 14.01
N LYS A 488 -3.23 13.74 14.83
CA LYS A 488 -4.19 14.78 15.26
C LYS A 488 -4.78 15.61 14.11
N LYS A 489 -4.00 15.90 13.07
CA LYS A 489 -4.39 16.76 11.93
C LYS A 489 -4.32 16.02 10.60
N LEU A 490 -5.13 14.96 10.44
CA LEU A 490 -5.13 14.08 9.25
C LEU A 490 -5.14 14.86 7.91
N ALA A 491 -6.02 15.85 7.75
CA ALA A 491 -6.07 16.63 6.50
C ALA A 491 -4.78 17.41 6.22
N HIS A 492 -4.19 18.04 7.25
CA HIS A 492 -2.93 18.76 7.13
C HIS A 492 -1.77 17.83 6.80
N THR A 493 -1.74 16.68 7.47
CA THR A 493 -0.79 15.59 7.24
C THR A 493 -0.84 15.10 5.80
N ILE A 494 -2.05 14.91 5.23
CA ILE A 494 -2.23 14.53 3.82
C ILE A 494 -1.70 15.60 2.88
N ASN A 495 -2.07 16.86 3.09
CA ASN A 495 -1.57 17.98 2.29
C ASN A 495 -0.04 18.13 2.38
N LYS A 496 0.57 17.69 3.48
CA LYS A 496 2.02 17.69 3.68
C LYS A 496 2.76 16.47 3.13
N MET A 497 2.09 15.38 2.76
CA MET A 497 2.78 14.19 2.23
C MET A 497 3.62 14.49 0.99
N ARG A 498 3.21 15.44 0.14
CA ARG A 498 4.03 15.94 -0.99
C ARG A 498 5.32 16.63 -0.55
N GLY A 499 5.28 17.26 0.62
CA GLY A 499 6.44 17.83 1.30
C GLY A 499 7.41 16.75 1.77
N GLY A 500 6.92 15.53 2.02
CA GLY A 500 7.63 14.38 2.61
C GLY A 500 7.82 14.50 4.12
N GLY A 501 8.31 13.43 4.76
CA GLY A 501 8.92 13.51 6.08
C GLY A 501 8.17 13.03 7.32
N GLU A 502 6.98 12.47 7.21
CA GLU A 502 6.28 11.86 8.35
C GLU A 502 6.07 10.37 8.04
N THR A 503 6.81 9.50 8.73
CA THR A 503 6.87 8.05 8.47
C THR A 503 5.58 7.33 8.84
N ALA A 504 4.94 7.70 9.94
CA ALA A 504 3.71 7.10 10.46
C ALA A 504 2.55 7.13 9.45
N ILE A 505 2.55 8.12 8.57
CA ILE A 505 1.53 8.29 7.54
C ILE A 505 1.56 7.15 6.52
N HIS A 506 2.75 6.66 6.16
CA HIS A 506 2.90 5.63 5.14
C HIS A 506 2.24 4.30 5.55
N ARG A 507 1.89 4.12 6.82
CA ARG A 507 1.12 2.96 7.28
C ARG A 507 -0.38 3.07 6.95
N VAL A 508 -0.90 4.30 6.92
CA VAL A 508 -2.34 4.58 6.72
C VAL A 508 -2.64 4.94 5.27
N PHE A 509 -1.71 5.63 4.61
CA PHE A 509 -1.88 6.11 3.26
C PHE A 509 -0.75 5.62 2.36
N GLN A 510 -1.11 5.41 1.09
CA GLN A 510 -0.19 5.17 0.00
C GLN A 510 -0.17 6.34 -0.98
N ILE A 511 0.98 6.49 -1.64
CA ILE A 511 1.18 7.49 -2.69
C ILE A 511 1.20 6.78 -4.04
N ARG A 512 0.40 7.28 -4.98
CA ARG A 512 0.31 6.79 -6.36
C ARG A 512 0.59 7.90 -7.36
N PRO A 513 1.28 7.65 -8.48
CA PRO A 513 1.35 8.60 -9.58
C PRO A 513 -0.03 8.73 -10.27
N SER A 514 -0.46 9.95 -10.64
CA SER A 514 -1.74 10.17 -11.34
C SER A 514 -1.70 9.89 -12.84
N TYR A 515 -0.53 9.96 -13.47
CA TYR A 515 -0.34 9.77 -14.90
C TYR A 515 0.81 8.81 -15.22
N LYS A 516 0.82 8.32 -16.47
CA LYS A 516 1.84 7.41 -17.02
C LYS A 516 3.28 7.92 -16.86
N GLU A 517 3.49 9.23 -16.79
CA GLU A 517 4.82 9.84 -16.66
C GLU A 517 5.46 9.65 -15.28
N GLY A 518 4.68 9.23 -14.27
CA GLY A 518 5.22 8.93 -12.94
C GLY A 518 5.80 10.13 -12.19
N LEU A 519 5.54 11.37 -12.61
CA LEU A 519 6.13 12.56 -11.99
C LEU A 519 5.59 12.80 -10.57
N TRP A 520 6.47 13.09 -9.60
CA TRP A 520 6.10 13.39 -8.20
C TRP A 520 5.03 14.47 -8.05
N ASN A 521 5.11 15.54 -8.85
CA ASN A 521 4.16 16.66 -8.81
C ASN A 521 2.76 16.28 -9.31
N SER A 522 2.61 15.05 -9.79
CA SER A 522 1.34 14.48 -10.20
C SER A 522 0.93 13.31 -9.29
N SER A 523 1.51 13.15 -8.10
CA SER A 523 1.09 12.09 -7.19
C SER A 523 -0.21 12.43 -6.45
N PHE A 524 -1.04 11.42 -6.20
CA PHE A 524 -2.18 11.52 -5.30
C PHE A 524 -1.98 10.59 -4.11
N VAL A 525 -2.69 10.91 -3.04
CA VAL A 525 -2.66 10.17 -1.79
C VAL A 525 -4.00 9.50 -1.59
N GLU A 526 -3.96 8.23 -1.21
CA GLU A 526 -5.15 7.48 -0.83
C GLU A 526 -4.86 6.56 0.36
N PRO A 527 -5.87 6.10 1.10
CA PRO A 527 -5.71 5.08 2.12
C PRO A 527 -5.06 3.81 1.54
N VAL A 528 -4.24 3.12 2.33
CA VAL A 528 -3.58 1.87 1.87
C VAL A 528 -4.60 0.80 1.46
N SER A 529 -5.78 0.80 2.07
CA SER A 529 -6.86 -0.14 1.81
C SER A 529 -8.23 0.46 2.12
N ASP A 530 -9.28 -0.23 1.68
CA ASP A 530 -10.66 0.15 2.00
C ASP A 530 -10.96 0.01 3.49
N TRP A 531 -10.38 -1.00 4.15
CA TRP A 531 -10.48 -1.15 5.59
C TRP A 531 -9.82 0.02 6.33
N ALA A 532 -8.61 0.42 5.93
CA ALA A 532 -7.92 1.55 6.55
C ALA A 532 -8.69 2.88 6.36
N PHE A 533 -9.38 3.05 5.23
CA PHE A 533 -10.29 4.16 5.02
C PHE A 533 -11.47 4.15 6.01
N LEU A 534 -12.13 3.01 6.18
CA LEU A 534 -13.26 2.88 7.10
C LEU A 534 -12.85 3.13 8.55
N GLU A 535 -11.72 2.56 8.98
CA GLU A 535 -11.15 2.83 10.31
C GLU A 535 -10.81 4.31 10.51
N MET A 536 -10.31 4.98 9.47
CA MET A 536 -10.06 6.42 9.51
C MET A 536 -11.36 7.20 9.71
N MET A 537 -12.43 6.84 9.00
CA MET A 537 -13.73 7.49 9.15
C MET A 537 -14.35 7.23 10.53
N ASP A 538 -14.25 6.01 11.05
CA ASP A 538 -14.72 5.68 12.41
C ASP A 538 -13.96 6.48 13.50
N VAL A 539 -12.63 6.61 13.37
CA VAL A 539 -11.84 7.45 14.28
C VAL A 539 -12.23 8.93 14.17
N LEU A 540 -12.55 9.42 12.97
CA LEU A 540 -13.05 10.79 12.80
C LEU A 540 -14.42 10.98 13.46
N ASP A 541 -15.36 10.04 13.27
CA ASP A 541 -16.66 10.08 13.93
C ASP A 541 -16.51 10.11 15.46
N LYS A 542 -15.59 9.30 16.02
CA LYS A 542 -15.27 9.26 17.45
C LYS A 542 -14.61 10.54 17.99
N ARG A 543 -13.95 11.33 17.14
CA ARG A 543 -13.34 12.63 17.54
C ARG A 543 -14.37 13.74 17.73
N GLY A 544 -15.58 13.55 17.23
CA GLY A 544 -16.71 14.47 17.40
C GLY A 544 -17.41 14.79 16.08
N ALA A 545 -18.65 15.27 16.17
CA ALA A 545 -19.55 15.46 15.02
C ALA A 545 -19.02 16.39 13.91
N ALA A 546 -18.06 17.26 14.21
CA ALA A 546 -17.45 18.15 13.22
C ALA A 546 -16.18 17.59 12.57
N ALA A 547 -15.53 16.57 13.17
CA ALA A 547 -14.18 16.16 12.78
C ALA A 547 -14.12 15.57 11.37
N ALA A 548 -15.10 14.76 10.97
CA ALA A 548 -15.21 14.23 9.61
C ALA A 548 -15.44 15.35 8.57
N TYR A 549 -16.26 16.35 8.91
CA TYR A 549 -16.51 17.50 8.06
C TYR A 549 -15.29 18.41 7.92
N ASP A 550 -14.59 18.69 9.02
CA ASP A 550 -13.35 19.46 9.03
C ASP A 550 -12.26 18.76 8.22
N PHE A 551 -12.15 17.43 8.35
CA PHE A 551 -11.27 16.61 7.53
C PHE A 551 -11.59 16.77 6.05
N TYR A 552 -12.85 16.54 5.65
CA TYR A 552 -13.33 16.71 4.27
C TYR A 552 -13.04 18.12 3.74
N CYS A 553 -13.32 19.16 4.52
CA CYS A 553 -13.04 20.55 4.15
C CYS A 553 -11.55 20.81 3.94
N GLY A 554 -10.69 20.19 4.76
CA GLY A 554 -9.25 20.32 4.66
C GLY A 554 -8.62 19.66 3.42
N ILE A 555 -9.31 18.69 2.79
CA ILE A 555 -8.79 17.96 1.63
C ILE A 555 -9.51 18.27 0.30
N LYS A 556 -10.78 18.70 0.32
CA LYS A 556 -11.61 18.88 -0.90
C LYS A 556 -11.12 19.96 -1.87
N GLY A 557 -10.24 20.87 -1.43
CA GLY A 557 -9.68 21.94 -2.27
C GLY A 557 -8.36 21.58 -2.95
N GLY A 558 -7.69 20.50 -2.53
CA GLY A 558 -6.42 20.07 -3.10
C GLY A 558 -6.61 19.07 -4.23
N SER A 559 -5.80 19.16 -5.29
CA SER A 559 -5.76 18.14 -6.35
C SER A 559 -5.52 16.73 -5.78
N ASP A 560 -4.72 16.64 -4.72
CA ASP A 560 -4.30 15.39 -4.11
C ASP A 560 -5.37 14.78 -3.21
N GLY A 561 -6.17 15.66 -2.60
CA GLY A 561 -7.25 15.29 -1.70
C GLY A 561 -8.57 15.04 -2.42
N ALA A 562 -8.70 15.38 -3.71
CA ALA A 562 -9.98 15.32 -4.42
C ALA A 562 -10.61 13.92 -4.43
N ALA A 563 -9.81 12.87 -4.69
CA ALA A 563 -10.29 11.49 -4.69
C ALA A 563 -10.75 11.06 -3.28
N LEU A 564 -9.96 11.38 -2.26
CA LEU A 564 -10.28 11.06 -0.87
C LEU A 564 -11.44 11.88 -0.32
N ALA A 565 -11.56 13.14 -0.73
CA ALA A 565 -12.67 14.02 -0.39
C ALA A 565 -13.97 13.49 -0.97
N ARG A 566 -13.94 13.05 -2.24
CA ARG A 566 -15.08 12.39 -2.86
C ARG A 566 -15.47 11.12 -2.11
N ARG A 567 -14.50 10.27 -1.76
CA ARG A 567 -14.74 9.03 -1.02
C ARG A 567 -15.28 9.29 0.39
N SER A 568 -14.79 10.33 1.07
CA SER A 568 -15.30 10.78 2.37
C SER A 568 -16.73 11.32 2.27
N PHE A 569 -17.03 12.12 1.23
CA PHE A 569 -18.39 12.59 0.96
C PHE A 569 -19.33 11.41 0.66
N GLU A 570 -18.92 10.48 -0.18
CA GLU A 570 -19.69 9.27 -0.51
C GLU A 570 -20.01 8.43 0.73
N TYR A 571 -19.01 8.17 1.58
CA TYR A 571 -19.20 7.46 2.85
C TYR A 571 -20.25 8.11 3.74
N ASN A 572 -20.11 9.42 3.98
CA ASN A 572 -21.05 10.17 4.83
C ASN A 572 -22.42 10.31 4.17
N LEU A 573 -22.47 10.43 2.84
CA LEU A 573 -23.72 10.46 2.08
C LEU A 573 -24.50 9.17 2.28
N HIS A 574 -23.86 8.01 2.15
CA HIS A 574 -24.55 6.74 2.37
C HIS A 574 -25.06 6.61 3.82
N LYS A 575 -24.29 7.07 4.82
CA LYS A 575 -24.73 7.09 6.22
C LYS A 575 -25.94 8.03 6.43
N PHE A 576 -25.92 9.21 5.81
CA PHE A 576 -27.02 10.18 5.81
C PHE A 576 -28.29 9.62 5.15
N LEU A 577 -28.18 9.09 3.93
CA LEU A 577 -29.33 8.59 3.17
C LEU A 577 -30.03 7.42 3.86
N LYS A 578 -29.28 6.54 4.53
CA LYS A 578 -29.85 5.41 5.30
C LYS A 578 -30.64 5.86 6.53
N LYS A 579 -30.20 6.93 7.19
CA LYS A 579 -30.89 7.47 8.37
C LYS A 579 -32.03 8.42 8.02
N SER A 580 -32.05 8.94 6.79
CA SER A 580 -33.03 9.93 6.38
C SER A 580 -34.38 9.30 6.08
N THR A 581 -35.42 9.80 6.74
CA THR A 581 -36.84 9.54 6.39
C THR A 581 -37.41 10.61 5.47
N GLN A 582 -36.60 11.61 5.10
CA GLN A 582 -37.04 12.77 4.34
C GLN A 582 -37.32 12.41 2.88
N THR A 583 -38.31 13.09 2.31
CA THR A 583 -38.56 13.08 0.87
C THR A 583 -37.61 14.09 0.21
N PHE A 584 -36.84 13.63 -0.76
CA PHE A 584 -35.90 14.44 -1.51
C PHE A 584 -36.50 14.88 -2.84
N THR A 585 -36.26 16.12 -3.23
CA THR A 585 -36.64 16.65 -4.54
C THR A 585 -35.40 16.61 -5.44
N ILE A 586 -35.46 15.78 -6.48
CA ILE A 586 -34.41 15.68 -7.50
C ILE A 586 -34.82 16.50 -8.73
N GLN A 587 -33.84 17.09 -9.42
CA GLN A 587 -34.07 17.94 -10.59
C GLN A 587 -33.51 17.28 -11.85
N SER A 588 -34.29 17.25 -12.92
CA SER A 588 -33.89 16.74 -14.23
C SER A 588 -32.83 17.65 -14.85
N LEU A 589 -31.76 17.05 -15.37
CA LEU A 589 -30.71 17.75 -16.11
C LEU A 589 -31.06 17.94 -17.59
N ASP A 590 -32.20 17.42 -18.05
CA ASP A 590 -32.68 17.54 -19.42
C ASP A 590 -33.60 18.76 -19.61
N ASP A 591 -34.56 18.94 -18.70
CA ASP A 591 -35.67 19.91 -18.82
C ASP A 591 -35.96 20.68 -17.53
N GLY A 592 -35.21 20.42 -16.45
CA GLY A 592 -35.39 21.07 -15.16
C GLY A 592 -36.60 20.58 -14.35
N ALA A 593 -37.36 19.59 -14.84
CA ALA A 593 -38.49 19.02 -14.12
C ALA A 593 -38.06 18.40 -12.78
N THR A 594 -38.92 18.45 -11.76
CA THR A 594 -38.61 17.88 -10.45
C THR A 594 -39.33 16.57 -10.20
N LEU A 595 -38.69 15.66 -9.48
CA LEU A 595 -39.29 14.39 -9.02
C LEU A 595 -39.02 14.23 -7.52
N HIS A 596 -39.96 13.63 -6.80
CA HIS A 596 -39.80 13.32 -5.38
C HIS A 596 -39.40 11.86 -5.20
N ILE A 597 -38.34 11.61 -4.43
CA ILE A 597 -37.87 10.27 -4.07
C ILE A 597 -37.72 10.14 -2.56
N GLN A 598 -37.69 8.91 -2.06
CA GLN A 598 -37.51 8.64 -0.64
C GLN A 598 -36.56 7.46 -0.47
N PHE A 599 -35.63 7.59 0.47
CA PHE A 599 -34.72 6.51 0.86
C PHE A 599 -35.33 5.70 2.00
N THR A 600 -34.95 4.43 2.08
CA THR A 600 -35.38 3.51 3.15
C THR A 600 -34.24 3.28 4.12
N SER A 601 -34.60 3.05 5.40
CA SER A 601 -33.63 2.65 6.42
C SER A 601 -33.13 1.21 6.24
N ASP A 602 -33.92 0.36 5.56
CA ASP A 602 -33.50 -0.99 5.19
C ASP A 602 -32.51 -0.95 4.02
N ALA A 603 -31.22 -0.89 4.36
CA ALA A 603 -30.12 -0.90 3.41
C ALA A 603 -29.49 -2.29 3.35
N LYS A 604 -29.54 -2.92 2.18
CA LYS A 604 -28.92 -4.22 1.93
C LYS A 604 -27.54 -4.01 1.30
N TYR A 605 -26.56 -4.76 1.78
CA TYR A 605 -25.20 -4.73 1.24
C TYR A 605 -24.94 -5.95 0.38
N PHE A 606 -24.07 -5.83 -0.62
CA PHE A 606 -23.67 -6.96 -1.45
C PHE A 606 -22.20 -6.86 -1.86
N GLY A 607 -21.52 -8.01 -1.88
CA GLY A 607 -20.10 -8.10 -2.25
C GLY A 607 -19.83 -8.28 -3.74
N ASP A 608 -20.79 -8.87 -4.48
CA ASP A 608 -20.61 -9.25 -5.89
C ASP A 608 -21.88 -8.98 -6.74
N LYS A 609 -21.68 -8.82 -8.06
CA LYS A 609 -22.74 -8.65 -9.07
C LYS A 609 -23.76 -9.78 -9.06
N ARG A 610 -23.34 -11.01 -8.69
CA ARG A 610 -24.23 -12.18 -8.67
C ARG A 610 -25.28 -12.07 -7.56
N CYS A 611 -24.90 -11.49 -6.41
CA CYS A 611 -25.81 -11.31 -5.28
C CYS A 611 -26.79 -10.15 -5.50
N PHE A 612 -26.42 -9.15 -6.31
CA PHE A 612 -27.25 -7.98 -6.60
C PHE A 612 -28.67 -8.36 -7.04
N SER A 613 -28.80 -9.29 -7.99
CA SER A 613 -30.09 -9.71 -8.53
C SER A 613 -30.99 -10.35 -7.48
N GLY A 614 -30.42 -11.17 -6.58
CA GLY A 614 -31.15 -11.84 -5.51
C GLY A 614 -31.72 -10.85 -4.49
N HIS A 615 -30.89 -9.93 -4.00
CA HIS A 615 -31.35 -8.90 -3.05
C HIS A 615 -32.44 -7.99 -3.65
N LEU A 616 -32.32 -7.68 -4.94
CA LEU A 616 -33.29 -6.83 -5.64
C LEU A 616 -34.60 -7.57 -5.94
N ALA A 617 -34.56 -8.84 -6.36
CA ALA A 617 -35.74 -9.62 -6.74
C ALA A 617 -36.76 -9.72 -5.59
N SER A 618 -36.29 -10.03 -4.38
CA SER A 618 -37.15 -10.11 -3.18
C SER A 618 -37.90 -8.80 -2.89
N SER A 619 -37.23 -7.65 -3.05
CA SER A 619 -37.87 -6.34 -2.85
C SER A 619 -38.85 -6.00 -3.98
N VAL A 620 -38.58 -6.44 -5.20
CA VAL A 620 -39.45 -6.21 -6.36
C VAL A 620 -40.74 -7.02 -6.27
N GLU A 621 -40.64 -8.29 -5.88
CA GLU A 621 -41.78 -9.19 -5.70
C GLU A 621 -42.71 -8.70 -4.58
N SER A 622 -42.13 -8.26 -3.47
CA SER A 622 -42.87 -7.68 -2.34
C SER A 622 -43.32 -6.23 -2.57
N LYS A 623 -42.91 -5.59 -3.67
CA LYS A 623 -43.13 -4.16 -3.95
C LYS A 623 -42.71 -3.26 -2.79
N THR A 624 -41.62 -3.63 -2.11
CA THR A 624 -41.04 -2.85 -1.02
C THR A 624 -39.88 -2.01 -1.56
N SER A 625 -39.80 -0.75 -1.16
CA SER A 625 -38.63 0.07 -1.50
C SER A 625 -37.39 -0.49 -0.80
N CYS A 626 -36.23 -0.46 -1.46
CA CYS A 626 -34.98 -0.87 -0.84
C CYS A 626 -33.80 -0.05 -1.33
N TYR A 627 -32.80 0.11 -0.47
CA TYR A 627 -31.53 0.74 -0.80
C TYR A 627 -30.43 -0.31 -0.85
N LEU A 628 -29.75 -0.47 -1.99
CA LEU A 628 -28.69 -1.45 -2.18
C LEU A 628 -27.35 -0.74 -2.30
N GLN A 629 -26.40 -1.06 -1.42
CA GLN A 629 -25.05 -0.51 -1.47
C GLN A 629 -24.02 -1.63 -1.68
N PRO A 630 -23.18 -1.57 -2.73
CA PRO A 630 -22.11 -2.54 -2.88
C PRO A 630 -21.02 -2.31 -1.80
N LEU A 631 -20.39 -3.40 -1.34
CA LEU A 631 -19.27 -3.35 -0.38
C LEU A 631 -17.95 -2.89 -1.01
N SER A 632 -17.84 -2.99 -2.33
CA SER A 632 -16.71 -2.53 -3.14
C SER A 632 -17.22 -1.92 -4.45
N PRO A 633 -16.39 -1.24 -5.26
CA PRO A 633 -16.82 -0.73 -6.57
C PRO A 633 -17.16 -1.86 -7.56
N VAL A 634 -18.36 -2.41 -7.45
CA VAL A 634 -18.83 -3.56 -8.25
C VAL A 634 -19.25 -3.12 -9.66
N PHE A 635 -19.95 -1.99 -9.76
CA PHE A 635 -20.44 -1.44 -11.02
C PHE A 635 -19.66 -0.16 -11.37
N PRO A 636 -18.95 -0.11 -12.52
CA PRO A 636 -18.31 1.12 -12.97
C PRO A 636 -19.30 2.30 -12.95
N SER A 637 -18.88 3.44 -12.41
CA SER A 637 -19.67 4.68 -12.28
C SER A 637 -20.81 4.72 -11.27
N PHE A 638 -21.27 3.60 -10.70
CA PHE A 638 -22.40 3.59 -9.77
C PHE A 638 -21.98 3.20 -8.36
N ASP A 639 -22.38 4.02 -7.40
CA ASP A 639 -21.97 3.90 -6.01
C ASP A 639 -23.06 3.21 -5.17
N SER A 640 -24.34 3.29 -5.58
CA SER A 640 -25.45 2.52 -4.97
C SER A 640 -26.70 2.49 -5.87
N PHE A 641 -27.75 1.80 -5.40
CA PHE A 641 -29.01 1.61 -6.12
C PHE A 641 -30.19 1.82 -5.19
N LEU A 642 -31.27 2.41 -5.72
CA LEU A 642 -32.53 2.62 -5.02
C LEU A 642 -33.66 2.03 -5.85
N TYR A 643 -34.40 1.07 -5.28
CA TYR A 643 -35.64 0.58 -5.87
C TYR A 643 -36.82 1.27 -5.20
N GLN A 644 -37.66 1.94 -5.98
CA GLN A 644 -38.83 2.66 -5.50
C GLN A 644 -40.03 2.40 -6.44
N PRO A 645 -40.94 1.47 -6.09
CA PRO A 645 -42.04 1.03 -6.96
C PRO A 645 -42.91 2.17 -7.52
N ARG A 646 -43.16 3.20 -6.69
CA ARG A 646 -44.02 4.35 -7.02
C ARG A 646 -43.49 5.22 -8.17
N VAL A 647 -42.20 5.15 -8.47
CA VAL A 647 -41.59 5.92 -9.57
C VAL A 647 -42.07 5.41 -10.94
N SER A 648 -42.51 4.15 -11.03
CA SER A 648 -42.92 3.53 -12.30
C SER A 648 -44.12 4.20 -12.99
N GLU A 649 -44.95 4.93 -12.25
CA GLU A 649 -46.14 5.63 -12.77
C GLU A 649 -45.79 6.87 -13.63
N SER A 650 -44.52 7.28 -13.64
CA SER A 650 -44.05 8.51 -14.30
C SER A 650 -43.23 8.28 -15.59
N GLY A 651 -43.33 7.09 -16.19
CA GLY A 651 -42.57 6.75 -17.41
C GLY A 651 -41.08 6.44 -17.15
N PHE A 652 -40.72 6.20 -15.89
CA PHE A 652 -39.38 5.79 -15.47
C PHE A 652 -39.36 4.34 -14.99
N SER A 653 -38.18 3.71 -15.06
CA SER A 653 -37.92 2.46 -14.34
C SER A 653 -37.97 2.75 -12.83
N PRO A 654 -38.56 1.87 -12.01
CA PRO A 654 -38.54 2.03 -10.55
C PRO A 654 -37.15 1.79 -9.94
N LEU A 655 -36.17 1.34 -10.73
CA LEU A 655 -34.77 1.25 -10.31
C LEU A 655 -34.03 2.55 -10.66
N ILE A 656 -33.47 3.18 -9.64
CA ILE A 656 -32.64 4.39 -9.71
C ILE A 656 -31.18 3.98 -9.41
N VAL A 657 -30.24 4.40 -10.26
CA VAL A 657 -28.81 4.20 -10.02
C VAL A 657 -28.21 5.49 -9.49
N LEU A 658 -27.36 5.41 -8.46
CA LEU A 658 -26.79 6.57 -7.79
C LEU A 658 -25.31 6.75 -8.12
N GLN A 659 -24.92 8.01 -8.27
CA GLN A 659 -23.53 8.44 -8.45
C GLN A 659 -23.23 9.65 -7.55
N ALA A 660 -22.45 9.46 -6.50
CA ALA A 660 -21.98 10.52 -5.60
C ALA A 660 -20.76 11.23 -6.18
N THR A 661 -20.81 12.55 -6.41
CA THR A 661 -19.65 13.26 -6.99
C THR A 661 -19.47 14.65 -6.40
N THR A 662 -18.20 15.00 -6.18
CA THR A 662 -17.77 16.36 -5.80
C THR A 662 -17.23 17.15 -7.00
N ALA A 663 -17.12 16.52 -8.18
CA ALA A 663 -16.66 17.14 -9.41
C ALA A 663 -17.83 17.55 -10.31
N ALA A 664 -17.68 18.66 -11.04
CA ALA A 664 -18.68 19.14 -12.00
C ALA A 664 -18.86 18.20 -13.21
N LYS A 665 -17.83 17.40 -13.50
CA LYS A 665 -17.84 16.39 -14.55
C LYS A 665 -17.39 15.05 -13.99
N ARG A 666 -18.25 14.03 -14.14
CA ARG A 666 -17.97 12.61 -13.86
C ARG A 666 -18.70 11.78 -14.91
N ASP A 667 -17.94 11.33 -15.92
CA ASP A 667 -18.52 10.56 -17.01
C ASP A 667 -19.09 9.21 -16.50
N ILE A 668 -20.23 8.83 -17.08
CA ILE A 668 -20.88 7.55 -16.82
C ILE A 668 -20.25 6.54 -17.76
N LYS A 669 -19.62 5.49 -17.24
CA LYS A 669 -19.00 4.45 -18.04
C LYS A 669 -20.09 3.53 -18.59
N LEU A 670 -20.14 3.35 -19.92
CA LEU A 670 -21.09 2.43 -20.56
C LEU A 670 -21.05 1.02 -19.95
N LYS A 671 -19.84 0.51 -19.64
CA LYS A 671 -19.66 -0.81 -19.02
C LYS A 671 -20.48 -0.99 -17.74
N GLY A 672 -20.64 0.05 -16.93
CA GLY A 672 -21.47 -0.02 -15.72
C GLY A 672 -22.95 -0.23 -16.02
N LEU A 673 -23.46 0.40 -17.08
CA LEU A 673 -24.85 0.23 -17.54
C LEU A 673 -25.06 -1.15 -18.16
N GLU A 674 -24.09 -1.64 -18.92
CA GLU A 674 -24.12 -2.99 -19.50
C GLU A 674 -24.08 -4.06 -18.42
N ASP A 675 -23.17 -3.93 -17.45
CA ASP A 675 -23.06 -4.82 -16.29
C ASP A 675 -24.37 -4.86 -15.51
N LEU A 676 -24.97 -3.70 -15.23
CA LEU A 676 -26.27 -3.63 -14.57
C LEU A 676 -27.37 -4.32 -15.41
N GLN A 677 -27.42 -4.06 -16.71
CA GLN A 677 -28.41 -4.68 -17.60
C GLN A 677 -28.24 -6.20 -17.68
N MET A 678 -27.01 -6.73 -17.55
CA MET A 678 -26.73 -8.16 -17.47
C MET A 678 -27.16 -8.76 -16.12
N SER A 679 -26.94 -8.04 -15.01
CA SER A 679 -27.43 -8.45 -13.69
C SER A 679 -28.97 -8.47 -13.60
N LEU A 680 -29.66 -7.64 -14.38
CA LEU A 680 -31.13 -7.68 -14.51
C LEU A 680 -31.57 -8.81 -15.47
N LYS A 681 -31.34 -10.07 -15.05
CA LYS A 681 -31.53 -11.25 -15.90
C LYS A 681 -32.97 -11.34 -16.44
N PRO A 682 -33.17 -11.54 -17.76
CA PRO A 682 -34.50 -11.55 -18.37
C PRO A 682 -35.36 -12.77 -18.02
N ASN A 683 -34.75 -13.89 -17.58
CA ASN A 683 -35.46 -15.07 -17.11
C ASN A 683 -36.04 -14.91 -15.70
N ILE A 684 -35.60 -13.90 -14.93
CA ILE A 684 -36.21 -13.55 -13.66
C ILE A 684 -37.33 -12.55 -13.95
N SER A 685 -38.58 -13.04 -13.97
CA SER A 685 -39.77 -12.27 -14.34
C SER A 685 -39.90 -10.95 -13.56
N ALA A 686 -39.59 -10.96 -12.26
CA ALA A 686 -39.58 -9.79 -11.40
C ALA A 686 -38.64 -8.68 -11.91
N LEU A 687 -37.42 -9.03 -12.34
CA LEU A 687 -36.39 -8.07 -12.75
C LEU A 687 -36.54 -7.57 -14.18
N LYS A 688 -37.27 -8.31 -15.04
CA LYS A 688 -37.47 -7.98 -16.45
C LYS A 688 -37.99 -6.55 -16.66
N HIS A 689 -38.88 -6.09 -15.78
CA HIS A 689 -39.50 -4.76 -15.88
C HIS A 689 -38.59 -3.61 -15.41
N LEU A 690 -37.46 -3.90 -14.77
CA LEU A 690 -36.50 -2.89 -14.32
C LEU A 690 -35.51 -2.48 -15.41
N ARG A 691 -35.41 -3.29 -16.48
CA ARG A 691 -34.47 -3.05 -17.57
C ARG A 691 -34.80 -1.73 -18.28
N PRO A 692 -33.79 -0.91 -18.60
CA PRO A 692 -34.01 0.38 -19.22
C PRO A 692 -34.54 0.21 -20.66
N THR A 693 -35.68 0.81 -20.96
CA THR A 693 -36.30 0.86 -22.30
C THR A 693 -36.51 2.30 -22.73
N ILE A 694 -36.98 2.52 -23.96
CA ILE A 694 -37.31 3.87 -24.44
C ILE A 694 -38.56 4.38 -23.71
N GLU A 695 -39.54 3.50 -23.46
CA GLU A 695 -40.78 3.84 -22.75
C GLU A 695 -40.59 3.97 -21.24
N LYS A 696 -39.68 3.18 -20.65
CA LYS A 696 -39.33 3.23 -19.23
C LYS A 696 -37.85 3.55 -19.06
N ARG A 697 -37.56 4.84 -18.97
CA ARG A 697 -36.18 5.35 -18.84
C ARG A 697 -35.65 5.08 -17.44
N MET A 698 -34.40 4.63 -17.33
CA MET A 698 -33.75 4.47 -16.02
C MET A 698 -33.21 5.82 -15.54
N ILE A 699 -33.44 6.13 -14.26
CA ILE A 699 -32.93 7.35 -13.65
C ILE A 699 -31.49 7.12 -13.19
N ILE A 700 -30.58 7.97 -13.67
CA ILE A 700 -29.23 8.11 -13.15
C ILE A 700 -29.22 9.35 -12.26
N LEU A 701 -29.10 9.13 -10.96
CA LEU A 701 -29.13 10.19 -9.95
C LEU A 701 -27.71 10.57 -9.53
N SER A 702 -27.27 11.75 -9.94
CA SER A 702 -26.04 12.36 -9.45
C SER A 702 -26.30 13.09 -8.13
N VAL A 703 -25.67 12.64 -7.05
CA VAL A 703 -25.76 13.30 -5.75
C VAL A 703 -24.51 14.14 -5.53
N VAL A 704 -24.69 15.45 -5.36
CA VAL A 704 -23.60 16.43 -5.30
C VAL A 704 -23.70 17.31 -4.06
N PRO A 705 -22.58 17.85 -3.55
CA PRO A 705 -22.62 18.85 -2.51
C PRO A 705 -23.26 20.15 -3.03
N ALA A 706 -24.21 20.71 -2.26
CA ALA A 706 -24.93 21.95 -2.56
C ALA A 706 -24.05 23.20 -2.28
N ARG A 707 -22.90 23.28 -2.94
CA ARG A 707 -22.15 24.53 -3.04
C ARG A 707 -22.82 25.48 -4.03
N ASP A 708 -22.72 26.77 -3.76
CA ASP A 708 -23.32 27.85 -4.58
C ASP A 708 -22.96 27.71 -6.07
N THR A 709 -21.77 27.21 -6.39
CA THR A 709 -21.31 27.05 -7.78
C THR A 709 -21.61 25.68 -8.39
N LEU A 710 -21.49 24.58 -7.63
CA LEU A 710 -21.59 23.24 -8.22
C LEU A 710 -23.02 22.91 -8.67
N ARG A 711 -24.02 23.22 -7.84
CA ARG A 711 -25.43 23.01 -8.20
C ARG A 711 -25.82 23.74 -9.50
N MET A 712 -25.31 24.96 -9.68
CA MET A 712 -25.65 25.81 -10.82
C MET A 712 -24.86 25.43 -12.10
N THR A 713 -23.71 24.78 -11.95
CA THR A 713 -22.82 24.43 -13.06
C THR A 713 -22.86 22.94 -13.42
N PHE A 714 -23.48 22.10 -12.60
CA PHE A 714 -23.59 20.67 -12.86
C PHE A 714 -24.52 20.42 -14.05
N ALA A 715 -23.94 19.98 -15.16
CA ALA A 715 -24.66 19.70 -16.38
C ALA A 715 -24.94 18.20 -16.54
N LYS A 716 -25.74 17.86 -17.55
CA LYS A 716 -25.90 16.48 -18.01
C LYS A 716 -24.54 15.86 -18.34
N GLN A 717 -24.26 14.72 -17.73
CA GLN A 717 -23.00 13.99 -17.86
C GLN A 717 -22.96 13.17 -19.14
N THR A 718 -21.76 13.03 -19.71
CA THR A 718 -21.53 12.19 -20.88
C THR A 718 -21.52 10.71 -20.48
N ILE A 719 -22.14 9.85 -21.30
CA ILE A 719 -22.03 8.39 -21.15
C ILE A 719 -20.91 7.93 -22.09
N GLU A 720 -19.74 7.67 -21.52
CA GLU A 720 -18.53 7.35 -22.27
C GLU A 720 -18.67 6.01 -23.01
N GLY A 721 -18.45 6.05 -24.32
CA GLY A 721 -18.60 4.90 -25.22
C GLY A 721 -20.05 4.59 -25.65
N ALA A 722 -21.04 5.37 -25.19
CA ALA A 722 -22.44 5.05 -25.42
C ALA A 722 -22.92 5.27 -26.86
N LYS A 723 -23.74 4.33 -27.33
CA LYS A 723 -24.59 4.50 -28.52
C LYS A 723 -25.72 5.51 -28.25
N PRO A 724 -26.25 6.22 -29.27
CA PRO A 724 -27.37 7.15 -29.11
C PRO A 724 -28.61 6.58 -28.41
N SER A 725 -28.81 5.26 -28.49
CA SER A 725 -29.91 4.57 -27.82
C SER A 725 -29.87 4.68 -26.29
N TRP A 726 -28.68 4.71 -25.68
CA TRP A 726 -28.55 4.79 -24.23
C TRP A 726 -29.05 6.13 -23.69
N TYR A 727 -28.75 7.23 -24.37
CA TYR A 727 -29.27 8.55 -24.02
C TYR A 727 -30.80 8.62 -24.07
N ARG A 728 -31.46 7.78 -24.88
CA ARG A 728 -32.93 7.67 -24.92
C ARG A 728 -33.50 6.75 -23.86
N ARG A 729 -32.69 5.84 -23.31
CA ARG A 729 -33.07 4.84 -22.30
C ARG A 729 -32.77 5.28 -20.87
N THR A 730 -32.06 6.38 -20.70
CA THR A 730 -31.68 6.93 -19.39
C THR A 730 -32.12 8.38 -19.27
N ALA A 731 -32.53 8.79 -18.08
CA ALA A 731 -32.73 10.19 -17.72
C ALA A 731 -31.77 10.55 -16.59
N GLN A 732 -31.17 11.74 -16.64
CA GLN A 732 -30.20 12.15 -15.65
C GLN A 732 -30.80 13.20 -14.72
N TYR A 733 -30.66 12.96 -13.42
CA TYR A 733 -31.17 13.83 -12.38
C TYR A 733 -30.04 14.22 -11.44
N ILE A 734 -30.20 15.37 -10.78
CA ILE A 734 -29.32 15.85 -9.73
C ILE A 734 -30.06 15.98 -8.40
N LEU A 735 -29.39 15.55 -7.33
CA LEU A 735 -29.75 15.86 -5.95
C LEU A 735 -28.60 16.66 -5.33
N ALA A 736 -28.83 17.93 -5.03
CA ALA A 736 -27.85 18.77 -4.34
C ALA A 736 -28.15 18.79 -2.84
N LEU A 737 -27.20 18.35 -2.01
CA LEU A 737 -27.36 18.29 -0.54
C LEU A 737 -26.35 19.19 0.16
N PRO A 738 -26.75 19.98 1.19
CA PRO A 738 -25.81 20.75 1.99
C PRO A 738 -24.75 19.84 2.63
N GLU A 739 -23.47 20.17 2.45
CA GLU A 739 -22.38 19.34 2.97
C GLU A 739 -22.49 19.18 4.49
N GLU A 740 -22.82 20.25 5.21
CA GLU A 740 -23.01 20.19 6.66
C GLU A 740 -24.10 19.21 7.09
N GLU A 741 -25.19 19.08 6.33
CA GLU A 741 -26.26 18.13 6.68
C GLU A 741 -25.82 16.69 6.49
N VAL A 742 -25.11 16.42 5.38
CA VAL A 742 -24.56 15.09 5.09
C VAL A 742 -23.60 14.63 6.20
N PHE A 743 -22.78 15.54 6.73
CA PHE A 743 -21.82 15.23 7.78
C PHE A 743 -22.37 15.39 9.21
N LYS A 744 -23.49 16.10 9.46
CA LYS A 744 -24.11 16.19 10.80
C LYS A 744 -24.87 14.93 11.19
N ALA A 745 -25.30 14.12 10.22
CA ALA A 745 -26.06 12.90 10.47
C ALA A 745 -25.21 11.72 11.00
N THR A 746 -23.93 11.94 11.27
CA THR A 746 -22.99 10.96 11.80
C THR A 746 -22.96 10.93 13.31
#